data_AF-A0A1F7ADA2-F1
#
_entry.id   AF-A0A1F7ADA2-F1
#
_cell.length_a   1.000
_cell.length_b   1.000
_cell.length_c   1.000
_cell.angle_alpha   90.00
_cell.angle_beta   90.00
_cell.angle_gamma   90.00
#
_symmetry.space_group_name_H-M   'P 1'
#
loop_
_entity.id
_entity.type
_entity.pdbx_description
1 polymer ?
#
loop_
_entity_poly.entity_id
_entity_poly.type
_entity_poly.pdbx_seq_one_letter_code
_entity_poly.pdbx_strand_id
1 'polypeptide(L)'
;MRFVIDPKIFEQNHDLKVGAVIIKGMNNMKRVSFVESLLRGIIAQRRKEFVNKNVFEDKMVAPWCHAYGKFGVNPKKNSPSIAALLGRIKSGKDLPHINLLVDLYNYFSLKYLLPIGGEDMDWLCGDLKLIFTKGGEPFRQIGEIEVERAKEGEAAYLDDGGITCRYWNYRECERTKFTMKTVNAVLLIEDLSKMHMDEFGRILKDIENAVTKYIGGQVETHILNEEHAELDLGIQGRKNADDSKVPQQEIAYYMEQKKKQPQVEKVEEHPKEASEESVKKAVNESVKAPVEEPSKAAEKRLVKKKPRISSACLVTSDAKSFKSKIQTLVGKSVKKTFPEMEVPFIKIENPEDIKHGDYSVNIAMQIVKEIHLPPTEIAKKIVENLPKNTFTEKVEIAGPGFINFFISRKSLDAEVKKILKEGEEYGSSKTGKGKTIVLDYSSPNIAKPLGVHHLLSTIIGQSLYNIFKKIGFNCVSVNHIGDWGTQFGKLISAYKKWGNKEVVEKNPIDELLKLYVKFHDEAGKDPSLEDEARVEFKKFEEGDEENHKLWEWFVAESMKEINKTYDLLGGIHFDYVHGESFYEDKIGPVLEEGKEKGVFEIGEEGAFVIKFEDPNIPTVPVQKKDGTTLYITRDFATFKYRMERWNPAKILYVVDVSQKMHFIQLFEGVRRMGWEADRGEHVWFGRMSMKDGKMSTRTGNVILLNEVISEAFNRARRVIEEKTPDLKDKERVAGAVGIGAVK
;
A
#
# COMPACT_ATOMS: atom_id res chain seq x y z
N MET A 1 27.89 25.33 6.69
CA MET A 1 28.27 24.41 5.60
C MET A 1 28.19 25.18 4.31
N ARG A 2 29.05 24.89 3.34
CA ARG A 2 29.01 25.50 2.01
C ARG A 2 28.43 24.53 1.00
N PHE A 3 27.87 25.07 -0.06
CA PHE A 3 27.68 24.41 -1.33
C PHE A 3 28.80 24.86 -2.28
N VAL A 4 29.54 23.92 -2.85
CA VAL A 4 30.71 24.18 -3.70
C VAL A 4 30.58 23.40 -5.01
N ILE A 5 30.77 24.05 -6.15
CA ILE A 5 30.86 23.39 -7.46
C ILE A 5 32.33 23.36 -7.86
N ASP A 6 32.87 22.17 -8.15
CA ASP A 6 34.26 22.03 -8.60
C ASP A 6 34.45 22.77 -9.93
N PRO A 7 35.48 23.61 -10.08
CA PRO A 7 35.77 24.30 -11.34
C PRO A 7 35.80 23.39 -12.57
N LYS A 8 36.22 22.13 -12.42
CA LYS A 8 36.23 21.14 -13.51
C LYS A 8 34.84 20.87 -14.10
N ILE A 9 33.78 21.04 -13.31
CA ILE A 9 32.40 20.91 -13.78
C ILE A 9 32.07 22.01 -14.80
N PHE A 10 32.51 23.24 -14.53
CA PHE A 10 32.35 24.38 -15.44
C PHE A 10 33.25 24.27 -16.67
N GLU A 11 34.49 23.80 -16.52
CA GLU A 11 35.40 23.55 -17.65
C GLU A 11 34.79 22.63 -18.71
N GLN A 12 34.01 21.64 -18.29
CA GLN A 12 33.31 20.75 -19.22
C GLN A 12 31.94 21.30 -19.65
N ASN A 13 31.39 22.30 -18.96
CA ASN A 13 30.01 22.78 -19.12
C ASN A 13 29.88 24.30 -18.86
N HIS A 14 30.53 25.12 -19.69
CA HIS A 14 30.60 26.59 -19.50
C HIS A 14 29.23 27.30 -19.43
N ASP A 15 28.17 26.73 -20.02
CA ASP A 15 26.83 27.31 -19.99
C ASP A 15 26.07 27.01 -18.67
N LEU A 16 26.66 26.22 -17.76
CA LEU A 16 26.04 25.78 -16.51
C LEU A 16 25.71 26.95 -15.59
N LYS A 17 24.46 26.97 -15.15
CA LYS A 17 23.96 27.81 -14.07
C LYS A 17 23.24 26.93 -13.06
N VAL A 18 23.53 27.12 -11.78
CA VAL A 18 22.84 26.42 -10.70
C VAL A 18 22.16 27.44 -9.80
N GLY A 19 20.85 27.45 -9.81
CA GLY A 19 20.04 28.22 -8.88
C GLY A 19 19.86 27.44 -7.58
N ALA A 20 20.22 28.05 -6.46
CA ALA A 20 19.99 27.51 -5.13
C ALA A 20 18.84 28.27 -4.45
N VAL A 21 17.78 27.57 -4.06
CA VAL A 21 16.70 28.10 -3.23
C VAL A 21 16.84 27.51 -1.83
N ILE A 22 17.34 28.30 -0.89
CA ILE A 22 17.56 27.92 0.50
C ILE A 22 16.28 28.20 1.27
N ILE A 23 15.79 27.22 2.02
CA ILE A 23 14.56 27.28 2.79
C ILE A 23 14.89 26.90 4.24
N LYS A 24 14.65 27.81 5.19
CA LYS A 24 14.90 27.58 6.62
C LYS A 24 13.59 27.70 7.42
N GLY A 25 13.34 26.76 8.31
CA GLY A 25 12.15 26.79 9.17
C GLY A 25 10.84 26.54 8.43
N MET A 26 10.83 25.70 7.40
CA MET A 26 9.61 25.40 6.63
C MET A 26 8.64 24.46 7.35
N ASN A 27 7.39 24.41 6.85
CA ASN A 27 6.40 23.41 7.26
C ASN A 27 6.00 22.51 6.08
N ASN A 28 6.67 21.37 5.97
CA ASN A 28 6.41 20.39 4.92
C ASN A 28 5.27 19.39 5.25
N MET A 29 4.58 19.55 6.39
CA MET A 29 3.46 18.68 6.80
C MET A 29 2.12 19.10 6.21
N LYS A 30 2.03 20.32 5.67
CA LYS A 30 0.77 20.86 5.11
C LYS A 30 0.40 20.12 3.83
N ARG A 31 -0.90 19.92 3.62
CA ARG A 31 -1.44 19.51 2.32
C ARG A 31 -2.19 20.69 1.70
N VAL A 32 -1.74 21.15 0.54
CA VAL A 32 -2.31 22.32 -0.15
C VAL A 32 -2.90 21.83 -1.47
N SER A 33 -4.23 21.66 -1.51
CA SER A 33 -4.96 21.16 -2.69
C SER A 33 -4.67 21.97 -3.96
N PHE A 34 -4.40 23.27 -3.83
CA PHE A 34 -4.02 24.12 -4.94
C PHE A 34 -2.71 23.70 -5.62
N VAL A 35 -1.68 23.30 -4.85
CA VAL A 35 -0.39 22.83 -5.41
C VAL A 35 -0.59 21.50 -6.14
N GLU A 36 -1.44 20.62 -5.62
CA GLU A 36 -1.80 19.38 -6.33
C GLU A 36 -2.52 19.66 -7.65
N SER A 37 -3.43 20.64 -7.67
CA SER A 37 -4.12 21.05 -8.89
C SER A 37 -3.15 21.67 -9.90
N LEU A 38 -2.19 22.48 -9.46
CA LEU A 38 -1.12 23.00 -10.32
C LEU A 38 -0.31 21.86 -10.95
N LEU A 39 0.10 20.89 -10.13
CA LEU A 39 0.88 19.73 -10.59
C LEU A 39 0.08 18.89 -11.60
N ARG A 40 -1.19 18.58 -11.31
CA ARG A 40 -2.07 17.85 -12.26
C ARG A 40 -2.25 18.62 -13.56
N GLY A 41 -2.45 19.94 -13.47
CA GLY A 41 -2.60 20.82 -14.63
C GLY A 41 -1.37 20.80 -15.54
N ILE A 42 -0.17 20.97 -14.96
CA ILE A 42 1.08 20.95 -15.76
C ILE A 42 1.37 19.56 -16.32
N ILE A 43 1.06 18.47 -15.58
CA ILE A 43 1.18 17.10 -16.09
C ILE A 43 0.32 16.91 -17.33
N ALA A 44 -0.95 17.33 -17.28
CA ALA A 44 -1.87 17.22 -18.42
C ALA A 44 -1.37 18.05 -19.62
N GLN A 45 -0.86 19.25 -19.37
CA GLN A 45 -0.26 20.10 -20.40
C GLN A 45 0.96 19.42 -21.06
N ARG A 46 1.91 18.92 -20.26
CA ARG A 46 3.12 18.28 -20.78
C ARG A 46 2.84 16.95 -21.46
N ARG A 47 1.84 16.19 -20.99
CA ARG A 47 1.40 14.96 -21.67
C ARG A 47 0.97 15.25 -23.11
N LYS A 48 0.14 16.29 -23.31
CA LYS A 48 -0.28 16.73 -24.64
C LYS A 48 0.89 17.20 -25.50
N GLU A 49 1.81 17.96 -24.92
CA GLU A 49 2.95 18.51 -25.65
C GLU A 49 3.97 17.45 -26.10
N PHE A 50 4.20 16.42 -25.29
CA PHE A 50 5.27 15.42 -25.51
C PHE A 50 4.78 14.06 -26.03
N VAL A 51 3.47 13.85 -26.20
CA VAL A 51 2.90 12.57 -26.68
C VAL A 51 3.58 12.03 -27.94
N ASN A 52 3.87 12.91 -28.90
CA ASN A 52 4.51 12.57 -30.18
C ASN A 52 5.93 13.14 -30.35
N LYS A 53 6.52 13.71 -29.30
CA LYS A 53 7.88 14.27 -29.35
C LYS A 53 8.89 13.34 -28.69
N ASN A 54 10.13 13.34 -29.19
CA ASN A 54 11.23 12.71 -28.48
C ASN A 54 11.70 13.64 -27.36
N VAL A 55 11.56 13.19 -26.10
CA VAL A 55 11.95 13.97 -24.91
C VAL A 55 13.43 14.32 -24.94
N PHE A 56 14.29 13.43 -25.44
CA PHE A 56 15.74 13.63 -25.44
C PHE A 56 16.23 14.63 -26.51
N GLU A 57 15.36 15.03 -27.44
CA GLU A 57 15.65 16.02 -28.49
C GLU A 57 15.12 17.42 -28.13
N ASP A 58 14.41 17.55 -27.02
CA ASP A 58 13.92 18.85 -26.57
C ASP A 58 15.07 19.81 -26.26
N LYS A 59 14.93 21.08 -26.64
CA LYS A 59 15.98 22.11 -26.48
C LYS A 59 16.46 22.29 -25.05
N MET A 60 15.61 21.99 -24.05
CA MET A 60 15.94 22.09 -22.63
C MET A 60 16.56 20.80 -22.09
N VAL A 61 16.32 19.65 -22.75
CA VAL A 61 16.76 18.32 -22.30
C VAL A 61 18.01 17.83 -23.02
N ALA A 62 18.16 18.14 -24.30
CA ALA A 62 19.29 17.71 -25.14
C ALA A 62 20.67 18.13 -24.58
N PRO A 63 20.86 19.34 -24.00
CA PRO A 63 22.13 19.72 -23.38
C PRO A 63 22.57 18.76 -22.27
N TRP A 64 21.61 18.26 -21.47
CA TRP A 64 21.88 17.28 -20.41
C TRP A 64 22.34 15.94 -20.97
N CYS A 65 21.77 15.50 -22.09
CA CYS A 65 22.19 14.27 -22.76
C CYS A 65 23.64 14.34 -23.22
N HIS A 66 24.07 15.52 -23.72
CA HIS A 66 25.45 15.76 -24.10
C HIS A 66 26.38 15.77 -22.90
N ALA A 67 26.00 16.45 -21.81
CA ALA A 67 26.79 16.48 -20.57
C ALA A 67 26.99 15.08 -19.97
N TYR A 68 25.94 14.26 -19.90
CA TYR A 68 26.01 12.87 -19.43
C TYR A 68 27.01 12.03 -20.23
N GLY A 69 27.05 12.23 -21.56
CA GLY A 69 28.01 11.57 -22.43
C GLY A 69 29.47 11.88 -22.10
N LYS A 70 29.78 13.11 -21.63
CA LYS A 70 31.16 13.53 -21.31
C LYS A 70 31.76 12.76 -20.13
N PHE A 71 30.95 12.35 -19.17
CA PHE A 71 31.36 11.52 -18.04
C PHE A 71 30.97 10.04 -18.19
N GLY A 72 30.76 9.58 -19.43
CA GLY A 72 30.61 8.16 -19.75
C GLY A 72 29.28 7.53 -19.35
N VAL A 73 28.24 8.34 -19.11
CA VAL A 73 26.91 7.85 -18.71
C VAL A 73 25.95 7.93 -19.89
N ASN A 74 25.20 6.85 -20.13
CA ASN A 74 24.19 6.82 -21.17
C ASN A 74 22.89 7.47 -20.65
N PRO A 75 22.47 8.64 -21.18
CA PRO A 75 21.31 9.38 -20.69
C PRO A 75 19.97 8.71 -21.01
N LYS A 76 19.92 7.68 -21.85
CA LYS A 76 18.71 6.88 -22.06
C LYS A 76 18.55 5.75 -21.04
N LYS A 77 19.66 5.32 -20.41
CA LYS A 77 19.66 4.32 -19.34
C LYS A 77 19.57 4.98 -17.96
N ASN A 78 20.34 6.05 -17.76
CA ASN A 78 20.37 6.86 -16.54
C ASN A 78 19.95 8.28 -16.93
N SER A 79 18.64 8.53 -16.97
CA SER A 79 18.11 9.76 -17.53
C SER A 79 18.20 10.94 -16.58
N PRO A 80 18.57 12.15 -17.04
CA PRO A 80 18.41 13.38 -16.27
C PRO A 80 16.98 13.50 -15.72
N SER A 81 16.82 14.04 -14.51
CA SER A 81 15.54 14.05 -13.79
C SER A 81 14.38 14.60 -14.63
N ILE A 82 14.59 15.69 -15.38
CA ILE A 82 13.56 16.23 -16.27
C ILE A 82 13.16 15.27 -17.40
N ALA A 83 14.13 14.57 -18.01
CA ALA A 83 13.86 13.59 -19.04
C ALA A 83 13.09 12.38 -18.47
N ALA A 84 13.42 11.97 -17.24
CA ALA A 84 12.72 10.90 -16.54
C ALA A 84 11.28 11.29 -16.20
N LEU A 85 11.05 12.52 -15.72
CA LEU A 85 9.71 13.06 -15.42
C LEU A 85 8.84 13.13 -16.68
N LEU A 86 9.35 13.72 -17.76
CA LEU A 86 8.64 13.81 -19.04
C LEU A 86 8.39 12.42 -19.64
N GLY A 87 9.36 11.51 -19.58
CA GLY A 87 9.22 10.13 -20.05
C GLY A 87 8.13 9.36 -19.28
N ARG A 88 8.03 9.59 -17.96
CA ARG A 88 6.96 9.03 -17.12
C ARG A 88 5.59 9.55 -17.54
N ILE A 89 5.44 10.87 -17.67
CA ILE A 89 4.17 11.53 -18.02
C ILE A 89 3.72 11.14 -19.44
N LYS A 90 4.67 11.09 -20.39
CA LYS A 90 4.45 10.62 -21.77
C LYS A 90 3.94 9.18 -21.79
N SER A 91 4.37 8.34 -20.86
CA SER A 91 3.94 6.94 -20.75
C SER A 91 2.60 6.76 -20.02
N GLY A 92 1.82 7.83 -19.84
CA GLY A 92 0.52 7.81 -19.15
C GLY A 92 0.62 7.57 -17.63
N LYS A 93 1.82 7.60 -17.05
CA LYS A 93 2.02 7.34 -15.62
C LYS A 93 1.89 8.63 -14.83
N ASP A 94 1.05 8.63 -13.80
CA ASP A 94 0.90 9.78 -12.89
C ASP A 94 2.09 9.93 -11.93
N LEU A 95 2.31 11.14 -11.41
CA LEU A 95 3.26 11.40 -10.33
C LEU A 95 2.56 11.19 -8.99
N PRO A 96 3.06 10.27 -8.12
CA PRO A 96 2.49 10.10 -6.80
C PRO A 96 2.77 11.33 -5.94
N HIS A 97 1.81 11.70 -5.09
CA HIS A 97 2.05 12.69 -4.04
C HIS A 97 3.10 12.16 -3.07
N ILE A 98 4.20 12.89 -2.88
CA ILE A 98 5.26 12.50 -1.92
C ILE A 98 5.18 13.37 -0.67
N ASN A 99 5.31 14.67 -0.84
CA ASN A 99 5.11 15.71 0.16
C ASN A 99 4.95 17.06 -0.55
N LEU A 100 4.58 18.10 0.18
CA LEU A 100 4.26 19.40 -0.41
C LEU A 100 5.42 20.03 -1.17
N LEU A 101 6.64 20.01 -0.61
CA LEU A 101 7.83 20.55 -1.28
C LEU A 101 8.18 19.77 -2.54
N VAL A 102 8.08 18.43 -2.50
CA VAL A 102 8.34 17.56 -3.66
C VAL A 102 7.35 17.80 -4.79
N ASP A 103 6.07 17.91 -4.47
CA ASP A 103 5.04 18.20 -5.47
C ASP A 103 5.24 19.59 -6.09
N LEU A 104 5.61 20.58 -5.26
CA LEU A 104 5.84 21.95 -5.71
C LEU A 104 7.06 22.05 -6.63
N TYR A 105 8.20 21.43 -6.29
CA TYR A 105 9.35 21.47 -7.17
C TYR A 105 9.12 20.65 -8.44
N ASN A 106 8.39 19.52 -8.38
CA ASN A 106 8.04 18.75 -9.59
C ASN A 106 7.16 19.57 -10.53
N TYR A 107 6.22 20.36 -9.98
CA TYR A 107 5.44 21.31 -10.77
C TYR A 107 6.35 22.29 -11.50
N PHE A 108 7.33 22.89 -10.82
CA PHE A 108 8.25 23.84 -11.44
C PHE A 108 9.23 23.21 -12.43
N SER A 109 9.72 22.00 -12.14
CA SER A 109 10.56 21.23 -13.06
C SER A 109 9.82 21.00 -14.38
N LEU A 110 8.54 20.60 -14.31
CA LEU A 110 7.68 20.45 -15.49
C LEU A 110 7.31 21.80 -16.12
N LYS A 111 7.08 22.85 -15.34
CA LYS A 111 6.72 24.18 -15.85
C LYS A 111 7.86 24.81 -16.66
N TYR A 112 9.11 24.60 -16.26
CA TYR A 112 10.27 25.21 -16.90
C TYR A 112 11.14 24.25 -17.71
N LEU A 113 10.84 22.95 -17.66
CA LEU A 113 11.63 21.89 -18.29
C LEU A 113 13.09 21.87 -17.81
N LEU A 114 13.29 22.17 -16.53
CA LEU A 114 14.60 22.18 -15.87
C LEU A 114 14.69 21.05 -14.85
N PRO A 115 15.84 20.38 -14.70
CA PRO A 115 16.12 19.58 -13.52
C PRO A 115 15.97 20.40 -12.25
N ILE A 116 15.16 19.91 -11.32
CA ILE A 116 15.07 20.44 -9.96
C ILE A 116 15.16 19.26 -9.00
N GLY A 117 16.18 19.28 -8.16
CA GLY A 117 16.36 18.36 -7.04
C GLY A 117 16.53 19.13 -5.75
N GLY A 118 16.90 18.45 -4.67
CA GLY A 118 17.24 19.14 -3.44
C GLY A 118 17.59 18.22 -2.28
N GLU A 119 18.11 18.82 -1.22
CA GLU A 119 18.68 18.12 -0.08
C GLU A 119 18.08 18.64 1.24
N ASP A 120 17.74 17.72 2.14
CA ASP A 120 17.45 18.02 3.55
C ASP A 120 18.76 18.42 4.23
N MET A 121 18.90 19.73 4.47
CA MET A 121 20.16 20.28 4.94
C MET A 121 20.48 19.85 6.39
N ASP A 122 19.48 19.44 7.17
CA ASP A 122 19.68 18.91 8.53
C ASP A 122 20.33 17.51 8.53
N TRP A 123 20.40 16.87 7.37
CA TRP A 123 20.99 15.55 7.17
C TRP A 123 22.29 15.55 6.37
N LEU A 124 22.71 16.72 5.85
CA LEU A 124 24.02 16.91 5.24
C LEU A 124 25.14 16.79 6.30
N CYS A 125 26.29 16.28 5.88
CA CYS A 125 27.50 16.12 6.68
C CYS A 125 28.66 16.83 5.99
N GLY A 126 29.13 17.92 6.58
CA GLY A 126 30.15 18.76 5.96
C GLY A 126 29.59 19.65 4.84
N ASP A 127 30.44 19.96 3.85
CA ASP A 127 30.09 20.81 2.71
C ASP A 127 29.45 19.95 1.60
N LEU A 128 28.34 20.44 1.01
CA LEU A 128 27.74 19.86 -0.20
C LEU A 128 28.60 20.23 -1.40
N LYS A 129 28.90 19.27 -2.27
CA LYS A 129 29.80 19.49 -3.40
C LYS A 129 29.25 18.86 -4.66
N LEU A 130 29.31 19.57 -5.79
CA LEU A 130 29.14 19.00 -7.13
C LEU A 130 30.52 18.81 -7.74
N ILE A 131 30.98 17.56 -7.85
CA ILE A 131 32.32 17.22 -8.34
C ILE A 131 32.29 16.04 -9.32
N PHE A 132 33.43 15.74 -9.93
CA PHE A 132 33.71 14.41 -10.48
C PHE A 132 34.22 13.49 -9.37
N THR A 133 33.60 12.32 -9.22
CA THR A 133 33.93 11.33 -8.19
C THR A 133 35.35 10.79 -8.36
N LYS A 134 36.01 10.48 -7.24
CA LYS A 134 37.30 9.77 -7.18
C LYS A 134 37.15 8.26 -7.30
N GLY A 135 35.92 7.74 -7.17
CA GLY A 135 35.62 6.33 -7.18
C GLY A 135 35.59 5.74 -5.77
N GLY A 136 34.61 4.87 -5.52
CA GLY A 136 34.40 4.23 -4.22
C GLY A 136 33.54 5.03 -3.25
N GLU A 137 33.08 6.23 -3.59
CA GLU A 137 32.12 6.96 -2.76
C GLU A 137 30.82 6.15 -2.62
N PRO A 138 30.28 6.00 -1.40
CA PRO A 138 29.04 5.26 -1.18
C PRO A 138 27.84 6.04 -1.70
N PHE A 139 26.90 5.34 -2.32
CA PHE A 139 25.61 5.87 -2.74
C PHE A 139 24.51 4.88 -2.38
N ARG A 140 23.59 5.29 -1.53
CA ARG A 140 22.38 4.52 -1.22
C ARG A 140 21.19 5.24 -1.82
N GLN A 141 20.69 4.76 -2.95
CA GLN A 141 19.55 5.37 -3.64
C GLN A 141 18.29 5.39 -2.75
N ILE A 142 17.42 6.40 -2.92
CA ILE A 142 16.12 6.42 -2.25
C ILE A 142 15.34 5.11 -2.49
N GLY A 143 14.88 4.50 -1.41
CA GLY A 143 14.10 3.26 -1.39
C GLY A 143 14.93 1.97 -1.50
N GLU A 144 16.25 2.09 -1.57
CA GLU A 144 17.19 0.98 -1.72
C GLU A 144 17.96 0.71 -0.42
N ILE A 145 18.31 -0.55 -0.19
CA ILE A 145 19.17 -0.97 0.93
C ILE A 145 20.62 -1.19 0.51
N GLU A 146 20.84 -1.43 -0.78
CA GLU A 146 22.16 -1.70 -1.31
C GLU A 146 22.91 -0.38 -1.45
N VAL A 147 24.16 -0.40 -0.99
CA VAL A 147 25.07 0.72 -1.15
C VAL A 147 25.89 0.45 -2.38
N GLU A 148 25.61 1.20 -3.43
CA GLU A 148 26.44 1.23 -4.61
C GLU A 148 27.69 2.08 -4.37
N ARG A 149 28.71 1.86 -5.19
CA ARG A 149 29.94 2.63 -5.17
C ARG A 149 30.07 3.37 -6.49
N ALA A 150 30.31 4.67 -6.44
CA ALA A 150 30.59 5.42 -7.66
C ALA A 150 31.84 4.90 -8.33
N LYS A 151 31.83 4.91 -9.66
CA LYS A 151 33.05 4.81 -10.45
C LYS A 151 33.78 6.15 -10.38
N GLU A 152 35.07 6.13 -10.65
CA GLU A 152 35.84 7.36 -10.83
C GLU A 152 35.34 8.12 -12.08
N GLY A 153 35.26 9.44 -11.97
CA GLY A 153 34.90 10.33 -13.08
C GLY A 153 33.40 10.54 -13.30
N GLU A 154 32.52 10.03 -12.44
CA GLU A 154 31.07 10.34 -12.49
C GLU A 154 30.84 11.77 -11.98
N ALA A 155 30.05 12.61 -12.66
CA ALA A 155 29.58 13.86 -12.06
C ALA A 155 28.52 13.53 -10.99
N ALA A 156 28.65 14.04 -9.77
CA ALA A 156 27.72 13.76 -8.68
C ALA A 156 27.70 14.86 -7.61
N TYR A 157 26.55 15.02 -6.95
CA TYR A 157 26.48 15.71 -5.68
C TYR A 157 26.90 14.78 -4.55
N LEU A 158 27.75 15.25 -3.66
CA LEU A 158 28.17 14.50 -2.47
C LEU A 158 28.54 15.43 -1.32
N ASP A 159 28.51 14.87 -0.11
CA ASP A 159 29.04 15.48 1.10
C ASP A 159 30.02 14.51 1.77
N ASP A 160 30.46 14.79 2.99
CA ASP A 160 31.42 13.92 3.69
C ASP A 160 30.82 12.55 4.08
N GLY A 161 29.50 12.37 3.96
CA GLY A 161 28.80 11.11 4.21
C GLY A 161 28.63 10.20 3.00
N GLY A 162 28.81 10.72 1.78
CA GLY A 162 28.62 9.98 0.54
C GLY A 162 27.94 10.80 -0.55
N ILE A 163 27.58 10.13 -1.65
CA ILE A 163 26.85 10.76 -2.76
C ILE A 163 25.42 11.05 -2.32
N THR A 164 25.01 12.31 -2.45
CA THR A 164 23.64 12.76 -2.19
C THR A 164 22.77 12.72 -3.44
N CYS A 165 23.35 12.93 -4.63
CA CYS A 165 22.70 12.69 -5.91
C CYS A 165 23.69 12.15 -6.95
N ARG A 166 23.42 10.96 -7.48
CA ARG A 166 24.30 10.27 -8.43
C ARG A 166 24.02 10.69 -9.86
N TYR A 167 25.05 10.63 -10.70
CA TYR A 167 25.01 11.05 -12.11
C TYR A 167 24.40 12.44 -12.24
N TRP A 168 24.93 13.39 -11.47
CA TRP A 168 24.56 14.79 -11.44
C TRP A 168 23.11 15.06 -10.98
N ASN A 169 22.10 14.62 -11.72
CA ASN A 169 20.69 14.81 -11.40
C ASN A 169 19.81 13.62 -11.80
N TYR A 170 20.34 12.39 -11.65
CA TYR A 170 19.59 11.17 -11.95
C TYR A 170 18.79 10.66 -10.74
N ARG A 171 19.46 10.47 -9.59
CA ARG A 171 18.85 9.84 -8.41
C ARG A 171 19.45 10.37 -7.11
N GLU A 172 18.59 10.80 -6.19
CA GLU A 172 19.02 11.18 -4.85
C GLU A 172 19.24 9.98 -3.92
N CYS A 173 19.95 10.24 -2.83
CA CYS A 173 20.23 9.29 -1.77
C CYS A 173 19.14 9.25 -0.71
N GLU A 174 19.08 8.15 0.01
CA GLU A 174 18.10 7.90 1.06
C GLU A 174 18.24 8.84 2.27
N ARG A 175 19.48 9.25 2.61
CA ARG A 175 19.79 9.98 3.85
C ARG A 175 19.31 11.43 3.83
N THR A 176 19.48 12.12 2.72
CA THR A 176 19.20 13.56 2.57
C THR A 176 17.85 13.82 1.89
N LYS A 177 17.03 12.77 1.70
CA LYS A 177 15.71 12.90 1.07
C LYS A 177 14.79 13.82 1.89
N PHE A 178 13.90 14.51 1.18
CA PHE A 178 12.82 15.23 1.84
C PHE A 178 11.82 14.30 2.49
N THR A 179 11.45 14.62 3.72
CA THR A 179 10.36 13.98 4.47
C THR A 179 9.34 15.03 4.90
N MET A 180 8.20 14.57 5.42
CA MET A 180 7.21 15.47 6.05
C MET A 180 7.80 16.24 7.25
N LYS A 181 8.92 15.78 7.81
CA LYS A 181 9.60 16.39 8.96
C LYS A 181 10.75 17.31 8.58
N THR A 182 11.11 17.41 7.30
CA THR A 182 12.17 18.31 6.84
C THR A 182 11.81 19.75 7.22
N VAL A 183 12.77 20.45 7.85
CA VAL A 183 12.62 21.83 8.31
C VAL A 183 13.53 22.78 7.54
N ASN A 184 14.73 22.32 7.17
CA ASN A 184 15.68 23.09 6.38
C ASN A 184 16.02 22.34 5.08
N ALA A 185 15.86 23.01 3.94
CA ALA A 185 16.05 22.41 2.62
C ALA A 185 16.82 23.35 1.69
N VAL A 186 17.54 22.79 0.74
CA VAL A 186 18.04 23.50 -0.44
C VAL A 186 17.46 22.84 -1.69
N LEU A 187 16.81 23.62 -2.56
CA LEU A 187 16.46 23.16 -3.91
C LEU A 187 17.55 23.63 -4.88
N LEU A 188 17.92 22.74 -5.79
CA LEU A 188 18.94 22.98 -6.82
C LEU A 188 18.25 22.93 -8.18
N ILE A 189 18.18 24.08 -8.84
CA ILE A 189 17.59 24.28 -10.16
C ILE A 189 18.75 24.41 -11.13
N GLU A 190 18.82 23.55 -12.13
CA GLU A 190 20.02 23.49 -12.96
C GLU A 190 19.68 23.77 -14.42
N ASP A 191 20.48 24.63 -15.06
CA ASP A 191 20.35 24.97 -16.46
C ASP A 191 21.68 24.75 -17.18
N LEU A 192 21.64 23.92 -18.22
CA LEU A 192 22.71 23.75 -19.21
C LEU A 192 22.31 24.29 -20.58
N SER A 193 21.13 24.91 -20.69
CA SER A 193 20.71 25.56 -21.92
C SER A 193 21.35 26.95 -22.02
N LYS A 194 21.25 27.56 -23.20
CA LYS A 194 21.69 28.96 -23.41
C LYS A 194 20.67 29.98 -22.87
N MET A 195 19.94 29.65 -21.81
CA MET A 195 18.98 30.56 -21.20
C MET A 195 19.69 31.80 -20.64
N HIS A 196 19.09 32.96 -20.86
CA HIS A 196 19.64 34.22 -20.36
C HIS A 196 19.52 34.33 -18.83
N MET A 197 20.49 34.97 -18.17
CA MET A 197 20.51 35.14 -16.72
C MET A 197 19.23 35.78 -16.16
N ASP A 198 18.67 36.79 -16.86
CA ASP A 198 17.42 37.44 -16.43
C ASP A 198 16.19 36.53 -16.51
N GLU A 199 16.18 35.58 -17.44
CA GLU A 199 15.11 34.59 -17.54
C GLU A 199 15.26 33.57 -16.41
N PHE A 200 16.48 33.08 -16.18
CA PHE A 200 16.77 32.16 -15.08
C PHE A 200 16.46 32.78 -13.70
N GLY A 201 16.83 34.05 -13.49
CA GLY A 201 16.50 34.78 -12.27
C GLY A 201 14.99 34.96 -12.05
N ARG A 202 14.21 35.15 -13.13
CA ARG A 202 12.74 35.18 -13.04
C ARG A 202 12.14 33.84 -12.64
N ILE A 203 12.71 32.74 -13.12
CA ILE A 203 12.31 31.38 -12.71
C ILE A 203 12.56 31.19 -11.22
N LEU A 204 13.75 31.55 -10.72
CA LEU A 204 14.06 31.46 -9.29
C LEU A 204 13.11 32.31 -8.46
N LYS A 205 12.76 33.51 -8.92
CA LYS A 205 11.80 34.35 -8.21
C LYS A 205 10.40 33.75 -8.16
N ASP A 206 9.94 33.10 -9.23
CA ASP A 206 8.65 32.41 -9.23
C ASP A 206 8.62 31.24 -8.24
N ILE A 207 9.71 30.46 -8.18
CA ILE A 207 9.87 29.38 -7.20
C ILE A 207 9.91 29.94 -5.78
N GLU A 208 10.71 30.98 -5.52
CA GLU A 208 10.80 31.66 -4.22
C GLU A 208 9.43 32.13 -3.72
N ASN A 209 8.65 32.79 -4.59
CA ASN A 209 7.32 33.29 -4.27
C ASN A 209 6.37 32.14 -3.91
N ALA A 210 6.38 31.05 -4.67
CA ALA A 210 5.52 29.91 -4.43
C ALA A 210 5.92 29.13 -3.17
N VAL A 211 7.22 28.94 -2.93
CA VAL A 211 7.73 28.34 -1.68
C VAL A 211 7.31 29.20 -0.50
N THR A 212 7.57 30.51 -0.54
CA THR A 212 7.17 31.44 0.53
C THR A 212 5.67 31.36 0.81
N LYS A 213 4.85 31.30 -0.25
CA LYS A 213 3.39 31.27 -0.14
C LYS A 213 2.83 29.95 0.41
N TYR A 214 3.29 28.81 -0.10
CA TYR A 214 2.66 27.51 0.17
C TYR A 214 3.40 26.68 1.22
N ILE A 215 4.72 26.80 1.29
CA ILE A 215 5.60 26.07 2.22
C ILE A 215 5.82 26.92 3.49
N GLY A 216 6.17 28.19 3.31
CA GLY A 216 6.59 29.10 4.38
C GLY A 216 8.05 28.89 4.81
N GLY A 217 8.48 29.60 5.85
CA GLY A 217 9.88 29.66 6.28
C GLY A 217 10.60 30.89 5.72
N GLN A 218 11.88 31.03 6.06
CA GLN A 218 12.79 32.01 5.45
C GLN A 218 13.31 31.43 4.13
N VAL A 219 13.19 32.18 3.04
CA VAL A 219 13.58 31.73 1.69
C VAL A 219 14.60 32.70 1.12
N GLU A 220 15.71 32.17 0.64
CA GLU A 220 16.80 32.92 -0.01
C GLU A 220 17.12 32.26 -1.36
N THR A 221 17.45 33.06 -2.38
CA THR A 221 17.79 32.56 -3.71
C THR A 221 19.15 33.07 -4.18
N HIS A 222 19.94 32.17 -4.76
CA HIS A 222 21.29 32.45 -5.26
C HIS A 222 21.50 31.79 -6.61
N ILE A 223 22.40 32.34 -7.43
CA ILE A 223 22.84 31.70 -8.68
C ILE A 223 24.34 31.46 -8.57
N LEU A 224 24.75 30.21 -8.76
CA LEU A 224 26.15 29.81 -8.87
C LEU A 224 26.49 29.62 -10.35
N ASN A 225 27.70 30.06 -10.70
CA ASN A 225 28.31 29.96 -12.04
C ASN A 225 29.85 29.90 -11.89
N GLU A 226 30.57 29.91 -13.01
CA GLU A 226 32.04 29.81 -13.02
C GLU A 226 32.73 30.90 -12.18
N GLU A 227 32.16 32.10 -12.10
CA GLU A 227 32.70 33.22 -11.30
C GLU A 227 32.33 33.11 -9.82
N HIS A 228 31.19 32.49 -9.51
CA HIS A 228 30.62 32.38 -8.17
C HIS A 228 30.25 30.92 -7.87
N ALA A 229 31.26 30.07 -7.73
CA ALA A 229 31.12 28.62 -7.59
C ALA A 229 30.87 28.14 -6.14
N GLU A 230 30.82 29.04 -5.17
CA GLU A 230 30.59 28.72 -3.76
C GLU A 230 29.45 29.53 -3.16
N LEU A 231 28.69 28.90 -2.25
CA LEU A 231 27.60 29.51 -1.50
C LEU A 231 27.60 29.03 -0.05
N ASP A 232 27.45 29.93 0.92
CA ASP A 232 27.18 29.54 2.31
C ASP A 232 25.69 29.20 2.47
N LEU A 233 25.38 27.99 2.92
CA LEU A 233 23.99 27.57 3.18
C LEU A 233 23.46 28.13 4.52
N GLY A 234 24.34 28.68 5.35
CA GLY A 234 23.98 29.39 6.58
C GLY A 234 23.33 28.49 7.63
N ILE A 235 23.66 27.20 7.65
CA ILE A 235 23.34 26.25 8.72
C ILE A 235 24.55 25.35 9.05
N GLN A 236 24.54 24.71 10.22
CA GLN A 236 25.48 23.65 10.57
C GLN A 236 24.86 22.27 10.32
N GLY A 237 25.57 21.43 9.58
CA GLY A 237 25.13 20.07 9.28
C GLY A 237 25.46 19.11 10.42
N ARG A 238 25.23 17.84 10.15
CA ARG A 238 25.67 16.75 11.02
C ARG A 238 27.19 16.71 11.09
N LYS A 239 27.68 16.31 12.26
CA LYS A 239 29.11 16.08 12.48
C LYS A 239 29.60 14.81 11.81
N ASN A 240 28.74 13.79 11.73
CA ASN A 240 29.06 12.48 11.14
C ASN A 240 27.82 11.96 10.40
N ALA A 241 28.03 11.45 9.20
CA ALA A 241 27.11 10.62 8.43
C ALA A 241 27.93 9.63 7.61
N ASP A 242 27.32 8.52 7.20
CA ASP A 242 28.02 7.49 6.43
C ASP A 242 26.98 6.63 5.69
N ASP A 243 26.80 6.89 4.40
CA ASP A 243 25.86 6.15 3.55
C ASP A 243 26.28 4.69 3.34
N SER A 244 27.51 4.30 3.74
CA SER A 244 27.92 2.90 3.75
C SER A 244 27.39 2.09 4.93
N LYS A 245 26.86 2.77 5.97
CA LYS A 245 26.32 2.12 7.16
C LYS A 245 24.81 2.07 7.09
N VAL A 246 24.27 0.86 7.11
CA VAL A 246 22.82 0.65 7.18
C VAL A 246 22.44 0.21 8.59
N PRO A 247 21.62 0.96 9.34
CA PRO A 247 21.07 0.48 10.60
C PRO A 247 20.27 -0.80 10.35
N GLN A 248 20.51 -1.88 11.11
CA GLN A 248 19.82 -3.17 10.93
C GLN A 248 18.29 -3.06 10.97
N GLN A 249 17.76 -2.08 11.73
CA GLN A 249 16.34 -1.78 11.80
C GLN A 249 15.79 -1.09 10.52
N GLU A 250 16.60 -0.28 9.84
CA GLU A 250 16.25 0.29 8.53
C GLU A 250 16.24 -0.80 7.46
N ILE A 251 17.19 -1.73 7.47
CA ILE A 251 17.17 -2.90 6.54
C ILE A 251 15.85 -3.66 6.69
N ALA A 252 15.44 -3.95 7.92
CA ALA A 252 14.19 -4.64 8.20
C ALA A 252 12.98 -3.84 7.68
N TYR A 253 12.93 -2.53 7.94
CA TYR A 253 11.85 -1.66 7.51
C TYR A 253 11.79 -1.48 5.98
N TYR A 254 12.90 -1.19 5.29
CA TYR A 254 12.93 -1.04 3.83
C TYR A 254 12.69 -2.36 3.11
N MET A 255 13.19 -3.49 3.62
CA MET A 255 12.81 -4.82 3.11
C MET A 255 11.31 -5.09 3.27
N GLU A 256 10.68 -4.52 4.30
CA GLU A 256 9.23 -4.59 4.51
C GLU A 256 8.45 -3.58 3.63
N GLN A 257 9.01 -2.42 3.30
CA GLN A 257 8.39 -1.37 2.46
C GLN A 257 8.58 -1.61 0.95
N LYS A 258 9.73 -2.15 0.50
CA LYS A 258 9.94 -2.61 -0.89
C LYS A 258 8.95 -3.72 -1.25
N LYS A 259 8.60 -4.58 -0.28
CA LYS A 259 7.50 -5.56 -0.39
C LYS A 259 6.11 -4.91 -0.53
N LYS A 260 5.97 -3.63 -0.13
CA LYS A 260 4.71 -2.86 -0.15
C LYS A 260 4.59 -1.87 -1.32
N GLN A 261 5.65 -1.57 -2.10
CA GLN A 261 5.56 -0.67 -3.26
C GLN A 261 5.14 -1.36 -4.57
N PRO A 262 4.08 -0.89 -5.26
CA PRO A 262 3.71 -1.40 -6.57
C PRO A 262 4.61 -0.83 -7.67
N GLN A 263 5.58 -1.61 -8.18
CA GLN A 263 6.14 -1.38 -9.53
C GLN A 263 5.02 -1.22 -10.58
N VAL A 264 5.19 -0.19 -11.41
CA VAL A 264 4.26 0.26 -12.43
C VAL A 264 4.45 -0.53 -13.74
N GLU A 265 3.54 -1.45 -14.05
CA GLU A 265 3.36 -1.98 -15.41
C GLU A 265 2.34 -1.14 -16.20
N LYS A 266 2.62 -0.98 -17.50
CA LYS A 266 1.94 -0.10 -18.46
C LYS A 266 0.46 -0.50 -18.66
N VAL A 267 -0.44 0.47 -18.71
CA VAL A 267 -1.85 0.29 -19.15
C VAL A 267 -1.97 0.89 -20.55
N GLU A 268 -2.61 0.14 -21.45
CA GLU A 268 -2.91 0.52 -22.83
C GLU A 268 -4.04 1.56 -22.88
N GLU A 269 -3.84 2.62 -23.68
CA GLU A 269 -4.86 3.64 -24.01
C GLU A 269 -5.44 3.38 -25.40
N HIS A 270 -6.77 3.49 -25.52
CA HIS A 270 -7.47 3.79 -26.77
C HIS A 270 -8.42 4.98 -26.59
N PRO A 271 -8.65 5.79 -27.63
CA PRO A 271 -8.92 7.22 -27.50
C PRO A 271 -10.40 7.59 -27.68
N LYS A 272 -10.86 8.66 -27.04
CA LYS A 272 -11.97 9.48 -27.55
C LYS A 272 -11.72 10.97 -27.31
N GLU A 273 -11.83 11.72 -28.40
CA GLU A 273 -11.74 13.17 -28.49
C GLU A 273 -12.97 13.86 -27.86
N ALA A 274 -12.76 15.00 -27.22
CA ALA A 274 -13.82 15.95 -26.89
C ALA A 274 -13.35 17.37 -27.26
N SER A 275 -14.25 18.11 -27.92
CA SER A 275 -14.06 19.33 -28.70
C SER A 275 -13.67 20.58 -27.90
N GLU A 276 -12.85 21.43 -28.52
CA GLU A 276 -12.27 22.69 -28.02
C GLU A 276 -13.26 23.79 -27.57
N GLU A 277 -14.57 23.60 -27.75
CA GLU A 277 -15.59 24.62 -27.47
C GLU A 277 -16.03 24.64 -26.00
N SER A 278 -15.87 23.53 -25.27
CA SER A 278 -16.25 23.41 -23.85
C SER A 278 -15.27 24.11 -22.89
N VAL A 279 -14.04 24.34 -23.33
CA VAL A 279 -12.97 24.90 -22.48
C VAL A 279 -13.02 26.43 -22.41
N LYS A 280 -13.57 27.11 -23.43
CA LYS A 280 -13.63 28.58 -23.47
C LYS A 280 -14.75 29.17 -22.61
N LYS A 281 -15.80 28.41 -22.29
CA LYS A 281 -16.95 28.92 -21.53
C LYS A 281 -16.71 28.96 -20.01
N ALA A 282 -15.81 28.12 -19.49
CA ALA A 282 -15.52 28.02 -18.05
C ALA A 282 -14.57 29.12 -17.51
N VAL A 283 -13.96 29.93 -18.37
CA VAL A 283 -12.92 30.91 -17.97
C VAL A 283 -13.47 32.32 -17.74
N ASN A 284 -14.70 32.64 -18.19
CA ASN A 284 -15.21 34.02 -18.17
C ASN A 284 -16.32 34.35 -17.15
N GLU A 285 -16.73 33.44 -16.26
CA GLU A 285 -17.82 33.72 -15.28
C GLU A 285 -17.37 33.84 -13.81
N SER A 286 -16.06 33.80 -13.52
CA SER A 286 -15.54 33.86 -12.14
C SER A 286 -15.14 35.26 -11.65
N VAL A 287 -15.71 36.33 -12.21
CA VAL A 287 -15.48 37.70 -11.73
C VAL A 287 -16.81 38.44 -11.63
N LYS A 288 -17.54 38.22 -10.52
CA LYS A 288 -18.38 39.18 -9.76
C LYS A 288 -19.46 38.44 -8.95
N ALA A 289 -19.27 38.34 -7.63
CA ALA A 289 -20.37 38.36 -6.65
C ALA A 289 -19.81 38.74 -5.26
N PRO A 290 -20.58 39.46 -4.41
CA PRO A 290 -20.07 40.11 -3.21
C PRO A 290 -20.05 39.19 -1.98
N VAL A 291 -19.25 39.59 -0.99
CA VAL A 291 -19.14 38.99 0.34
C VAL A 291 -20.38 39.33 1.16
N GLU A 292 -21.14 38.32 1.61
CA GLU A 292 -22.14 38.45 2.68
C GLU A 292 -21.67 37.70 3.95
N GLU A 293 -21.86 38.34 5.10
CA GLU A 293 -21.48 37.86 6.44
C GLU A 293 -22.28 36.62 6.89
N PRO A 294 -21.68 35.74 7.72
CA PRO A 294 -22.33 34.51 8.15
C PRO A 294 -23.44 34.77 9.19
N SER A 295 -24.66 34.31 8.88
CA SER A 295 -25.80 34.36 9.79
C SER A 295 -25.63 33.43 11.01
N LYS A 296 -26.10 33.92 12.17
CA LYS A 296 -26.02 33.34 13.53
C LYS A 296 -26.78 32.01 13.76
N ALA A 297 -27.00 31.19 12.73
CA ALA A 297 -27.76 29.94 12.83
C ALA A 297 -26.88 28.67 13.00
N ALA A 298 -25.55 28.78 12.89
CA ALA A 298 -24.63 27.63 12.97
C ALA A 298 -24.11 27.30 14.40
N GLU A 299 -24.47 28.07 15.42
CA GLU A 299 -23.85 27.99 16.76
C GLU A 299 -24.52 27.03 17.77
N LYS A 300 -25.50 26.20 17.36
CA LYS A 300 -26.19 25.27 18.29
C LYS A 300 -26.03 23.77 18.03
N ARG A 301 -25.01 23.34 17.27
CA ARG A 301 -24.64 21.92 17.16
C ARG A 301 -23.14 21.66 17.37
N LEU A 302 -22.61 22.14 18.49
CA LEU A 302 -21.33 21.68 19.05
C LEU A 302 -21.60 20.81 20.29
N VAL A 303 -22.17 19.62 20.07
CA VAL A 303 -22.08 18.55 21.07
C VAL A 303 -20.66 18.00 20.98
N LYS A 304 -19.89 18.23 22.05
CA LYS A 304 -18.51 17.75 22.26
C LYS A 304 -18.34 16.31 21.73
N LYS A 305 -17.65 16.14 20.60
CA LYS A 305 -17.13 14.83 20.17
C LYS A 305 -16.10 14.38 21.22
N LYS A 306 -16.53 13.53 22.17
CA LYS A 306 -15.60 12.70 22.96
C LYS A 306 -14.76 11.86 21.98
N PRO A 307 -13.47 11.59 22.24
CA PRO A 307 -12.74 10.61 21.46
C PRO A 307 -13.45 9.26 21.63
N ARG A 308 -14.08 8.77 20.56
CA ARG A 308 -14.52 7.37 20.49
C ARG A 308 -13.26 6.53 20.37
N ILE A 309 -12.70 6.15 21.51
CA ILE A 309 -11.94 4.90 21.60
C ILE A 309 -12.92 3.85 21.11
N SER A 310 -12.71 3.36 19.89
CA SER A 310 -13.50 2.24 19.37
C SER A 310 -13.48 1.14 20.43
N SER A 311 -14.67 0.72 20.83
CA SER A 311 -14.91 -0.36 21.77
C SER A 311 -14.51 -1.70 21.14
N ALA A 312 -13.24 -1.86 20.80
CA ALA A 312 -12.57 -3.16 20.69
C ALA A 312 -12.34 -3.72 22.10
N CYS A 313 -13.41 -3.74 22.89
CA CYS A 313 -13.50 -4.42 24.17
C CYS A 313 -13.95 -5.84 23.86
N LEU A 314 -13.06 -6.63 23.27
CA LEU A 314 -12.97 -8.03 23.65
C LEU A 314 -11.97 -8.08 24.80
N VAL A 315 -12.36 -7.53 25.95
CA VAL A 315 -11.88 -8.10 27.21
C VAL A 315 -12.36 -9.55 27.13
N THR A 316 -11.43 -10.44 26.80
CA THR A 316 -11.68 -11.87 26.76
C THR A 316 -12.14 -12.25 28.16
N SER A 317 -13.45 -12.40 28.32
CA SER A 317 -14.08 -12.82 29.58
C SER A 317 -13.78 -14.28 29.89
N ASP A 318 -13.09 -15.00 29.00
CA ASP A 318 -12.48 -16.29 29.32
C ASP A 318 -11.20 -16.09 30.15
N ALA A 319 -11.37 -16.13 31.46
CA ALA A 319 -10.37 -16.00 32.53
C ALA A 319 -9.28 -17.10 32.57
N LYS A 320 -8.92 -17.68 31.41
CA LYS A 320 -8.04 -18.86 31.35
C LYS A 320 -6.55 -18.51 31.31
N SER A 321 -6.15 -17.48 30.57
CA SER A 321 -4.71 -17.14 30.40
C SER A 321 -4.13 -16.38 31.60
N PHE A 322 -2.82 -16.53 31.85
CA PHE A 322 -2.13 -15.71 32.85
C PHE A 322 -2.20 -14.21 32.54
N LYS A 323 -2.11 -13.82 31.25
CA LYS A 323 -2.27 -12.42 30.83
C LYS A 323 -3.63 -11.85 31.27
N SER A 324 -4.74 -12.56 31.00
CA SER A 324 -6.09 -12.12 31.38
C SER A 324 -6.28 -12.06 32.90
N LYS A 325 -5.69 -13.00 33.65
CA LYS A 325 -5.69 -13.00 35.12
C LYS A 325 -4.93 -11.78 35.67
N ILE A 326 -3.74 -11.47 35.14
CA ILE A 326 -2.96 -10.29 35.50
C ILE A 326 -3.72 -9.02 35.16
N GLN A 327 -4.29 -8.92 33.96
CA GLN A 327 -5.06 -7.76 33.52
C GLN A 327 -6.23 -7.47 34.47
N THR A 328 -6.96 -8.51 34.87
CA THR A 328 -8.06 -8.41 35.86
C THR A 328 -7.54 -8.00 37.24
N LEU A 329 -6.41 -8.58 37.67
CA LEU A 329 -5.80 -8.32 38.97
C LEU A 329 -5.35 -6.86 39.09
N VAL A 330 -4.63 -6.38 38.08
CA VAL A 330 -4.16 -4.99 37.98
C VAL A 330 -5.34 -4.04 37.87
N GLY A 331 -6.35 -4.34 37.04
CA GLY A 331 -7.53 -3.49 36.90
C GLY A 331 -8.30 -3.32 38.22
N LYS A 332 -8.47 -4.41 38.98
CA LYS A 332 -9.05 -4.34 40.33
C LYS A 332 -8.21 -3.48 41.28
N SER A 333 -6.88 -3.61 41.22
CA SER A 333 -5.99 -2.80 42.04
C SER A 333 -6.04 -1.31 41.68
N VAL A 334 -6.03 -0.98 40.39
CA VAL A 334 -6.17 0.41 39.91
C VAL A 334 -7.49 1.00 40.39
N LYS A 335 -8.61 0.28 40.23
CA LYS A 335 -9.93 0.76 40.66
C LYS A 335 -10.03 0.92 42.18
N LYS A 336 -9.34 0.07 42.96
CA LYS A 336 -9.27 0.20 44.42
C LYS A 336 -8.39 1.39 44.84
N THR A 337 -7.27 1.60 44.15
CA THR A 337 -6.30 2.65 44.46
C THR A 337 -6.83 4.04 44.06
N PHE A 338 -7.57 4.10 42.94
CA PHE A 338 -8.10 5.32 42.35
C PHE A 338 -9.57 5.11 41.94
N PRO A 339 -10.52 5.21 42.89
CA PRO A 339 -11.93 4.86 42.67
C PRO A 339 -12.64 5.63 41.55
N GLU A 340 -12.32 6.91 41.39
CA GLU A 340 -12.97 7.82 40.43
C GLU A 340 -12.44 7.68 39.00
N MET A 341 -11.39 6.89 38.77
CA MET A 341 -10.78 6.73 37.44
C MET A 341 -11.46 5.61 36.63
N GLU A 342 -11.60 5.84 35.33
CA GLU A 342 -11.88 4.78 34.37
C GLU A 342 -10.58 4.04 34.07
N VAL A 343 -10.57 2.71 34.24
CA VAL A 343 -9.34 1.92 34.06
C VAL A 343 -9.02 1.84 32.56
N PRO A 344 -7.88 2.38 32.08
CA PRO A 344 -7.54 2.29 30.67
C PRO A 344 -7.16 0.85 30.30
N PHE A 345 -6.98 0.58 29.00
CA PHE A 345 -6.58 -0.74 28.54
C PHE A 345 -5.18 -1.10 29.09
N ILE A 346 -5.15 -2.13 29.93
CA ILE A 346 -3.92 -2.64 30.53
C ILE A 346 -3.23 -3.56 29.53
N LYS A 347 -2.18 -3.05 28.88
CA LYS A 347 -1.32 -3.85 28.00
C LYS A 347 -0.41 -4.75 28.84
N ILE A 348 -0.41 -6.05 28.52
CA ILE A 348 0.49 -7.04 29.13
C ILE A 348 1.58 -7.40 28.12
N GLU A 349 2.83 -7.14 28.50
CA GLU A 349 4.01 -7.41 27.68
C GLU A 349 4.82 -8.57 28.26
N ASN A 350 5.68 -9.16 27.43
CA ASN A 350 6.67 -10.13 27.85
C ASN A 350 8.03 -9.41 27.89
N PRO A 351 8.71 -9.32 29.05
CA PRO A 351 10.03 -8.72 29.12
C PRO A 351 11.03 -9.42 28.19
N GLU A 352 11.99 -8.66 27.65
CA GLU A 352 13.07 -9.22 26.81
C GLU A 352 14.03 -10.11 27.62
N ASP A 353 14.31 -9.71 28.87
CA ASP A 353 15.08 -10.52 29.81
C ASP A 353 14.13 -11.16 30.85
N ILE A 354 14.17 -12.49 30.94
CA ILE A 354 13.37 -13.27 31.89
C ILE A 354 13.64 -12.92 33.36
N LYS A 355 14.79 -12.31 33.67
CA LYS A 355 15.08 -11.76 35.01
C LYS A 355 14.12 -10.65 35.41
N HIS A 356 13.48 -9.99 34.44
CA HIS A 356 12.44 -8.99 34.67
C HIS A 356 11.02 -9.59 34.73
N GLY A 357 10.90 -10.91 34.87
CA GLY A 357 9.63 -11.61 35.05
C GLY A 357 9.05 -12.16 33.76
N ASP A 358 7.98 -12.93 33.91
CA ASP A 358 7.29 -13.57 32.79
C ASP A 358 6.39 -12.57 32.04
N TYR A 359 5.82 -11.61 32.78
CA TYR A 359 4.96 -10.57 32.25
C TYR A 359 5.26 -9.22 32.88
N SER A 360 5.10 -8.15 32.12
CA SER A 360 5.22 -6.78 32.61
C SER A 360 4.05 -5.91 32.19
N VAL A 361 3.75 -4.93 33.03
CA VAL A 361 2.65 -3.99 32.85
C VAL A 361 3.16 -2.57 33.05
N ASN A 362 2.86 -1.69 32.10
CA ASN A 362 3.28 -0.29 32.10
C ASN A 362 2.17 0.70 32.53
N ILE A 363 1.11 0.21 33.17
CA ILE A 363 -0.09 0.97 33.53
C ILE A 363 0.22 2.24 34.33
N ALA A 364 1.22 2.19 35.21
CA ALA A 364 1.60 3.33 36.04
C ALA A 364 2.10 4.52 35.22
N MET A 365 2.74 4.27 34.06
CA MET A 365 3.17 5.30 33.12
C MET A 365 2.01 5.85 32.28
N GLN A 366 0.97 5.05 32.04
CA GLN A 366 -0.18 5.46 31.23
C GLN A 366 -1.05 6.49 31.95
N ILE A 367 -1.20 6.36 33.26
CA ILE A 367 -2.14 7.16 34.08
C ILE A 367 -1.48 8.35 34.81
N VAL A 368 -0.19 8.62 34.55
CA VAL A 368 0.57 9.70 35.22
C VAL A 368 -0.10 11.06 35.07
N LYS A 369 -0.61 11.36 33.87
CA LYS A 369 -1.23 12.65 33.55
C LYS A 369 -2.53 12.90 34.30
N GLU A 370 -3.24 11.84 34.68
CA GLU A 370 -4.53 11.89 35.36
C GLU A 370 -4.36 11.90 36.88
N ILE A 371 -3.35 11.17 37.39
CA ILE A 371 -3.11 11.00 38.82
C ILE A 371 -2.18 12.08 39.39
N HIS A 372 -1.35 12.72 38.55
CA HIS A 372 -0.38 13.75 38.95
C HIS A 372 0.63 13.27 40.02
N LEU A 373 1.04 12.01 39.96
CA LEU A 373 2.08 11.43 40.82
C LEU A 373 3.20 10.81 39.96
N PRO A 374 4.43 10.66 40.50
CA PRO A 374 5.50 9.94 39.81
C PRO A 374 5.09 8.49 39.48
N PRO A 375 5.44 7.96 38.29
CA PRO A 375 5.08 6.60 37.87
C PRO A 375 5.47 5.50 38.87
N THR A 376 6.62 5.65 39.53
CA THR A 376 7.12 4.70 40.53
C THR A 376 6.26 4.68 41.79
N GLU A 377 5.74 5.83 42.22
CA GLU A 377 4.80 5.91 43.34
C GLU A 377 3.43 5.35 42.97
N ILE A 378 2.96 5.61 41.75
CA ILE A 378 1.73 5.02 41.23
C ILE A 378 1.86 3.49 41.20
N ALA A 379 2.96 2.97 40.65
CA ALA A 379 3.24 1.54 40.62
C ALA A 379 3.26 0.93 42.03
N LYS A 380 3.89 1.62 43.00
CA LYS A 380 3.93 1.18 44.41
C LYS A 380 2.54 1.08 45.01
N LYS A 381 1.71 2.13 44.87
CA LYS A 381 0.32 2.12 45.36
C LYS A 381 -0.53 1.03 44.71
N ILE A 382 -0.33 0.77 43.42
CA ILE A 382 -1.00 -0.33 42.70
C ILE A 382 -0.52 -1.68 43.25
N VAL A 383 0.78 -1.90 43.43
CA VAL A 383 1.31 -3.19 43.94
C VAL A 383 0.85 -3.45 45.38
N GLU A 384 0.85 -2.43 46.25
CA GLU A 384 0.36 -2.52 47.64
C GLU A 384 -1.13 -2.89 47.71
N ASN A 385 -1.91 -2.49 46.72
CA ASN A 385 -3.34 -2.79 46.62
C ASN A 385 -3.69 -4.00 45.75
N LEU A 386 -2.69 -4.72 45.22
CA LEU A 386 -2.96 -5.93 44.44
C LEU A 386 -3.71 -6.95 45.30
N PRO A 387 -4.84 -7.50 44.80
CA PRO A 387 -5.49 -8.61 45.48
C PRO A 387 -4.51 -9.79 45.63
N LYS A 388 -4.58 -10.50 46.76
CA LYS A 388 -3.81 -11.74 46.93
C LYS A 388 -4.20 -12.73 45.85
N ASN A 389 -3.21 -13.43 45.30
CA ASN A 389 -3.41 -14.45 44.28
C ASN A 389 -2.43 -15.61 44.50
N THR A 390 -2.71 -16.75 43.89
CA THR A 390 -1.91 -17.98 44.04
C THR A 390 -1.04 -18.28 42.82
N PHE A 391 -1.19 -17.51 41.74
CA PHE A 391 -0.56 -17.80 40.46
C PHE A 391 0.74 -17.03 40.21
N THR A 392 1.02 -16.00 41.00
CA THR A 392 2.29 -15.26 41.00
C THR A 392 3.13 -15.67 42.19
N GLU A 393 4.42 -15.90 41.99
CA GLU A 393 5.40 -16.08 43.06
C GLU A 393 5.80 -14.74 43.68
N LYS A 394 6.07 -13.74 42.84
CA LYS A 394 6.39 -12.39 43.27
C LYS A 394 5.97 -11.35 42.23
N VAL A 395 5.83 -10.11 42.69
CA VAL A 395 5.58 -8.92 41.86
C VAL A 395 6.60 -7.87 42.24
N GLU A 396 7.30 -7.32 41.24
CA GLU A 396 8.37 -6.36 41.44
C GLU A 396 8.11 -5.10 40.63
N ILE A 397 8.58 -3.96 41.14
CA ILE A 397 8.56 -2.70 40.41
C ILE A 397 9.94 -2.48 39.82
N ALA A 398 10.00 -2.20 38.52
CA ALA A 398 11.26 -1.99 37.81
C ALA A 398 11.27 -0.67 37.03
N GLY A 399 12.45 -0.06 36.95
CA GLY A 399 12.72 1.14 36.16
C GLY A 399 11.70 2.27 36.40
N PRO A 400 11.12 2.86 35.33
CA PRO A 400 10.21 4.00 35.44
C PRO A 400 8.78 3.63 35.89
N GLY A 401 8.58 2.53 36.64
CA GLY A 401 7.27 2.10 37.12
C GLY A 401 6.63 0.95 36.35
N PHE A 402 7.44 0.08 35.74
CA PHE A 402 6.94 -1.22 35.27
C PHE A 402 6.57 -2.11 36.46
N ILE A 403 5.48 -2.86 36.32
CA ILE A 403 5.06 -3.86 37.30
C ILE A 403 5.27 -5.24 36.68
N ASN A 404 6.29 -5.93 37.17
CA ASN A 404 6.76 -7.21 36.68
C ASN A 404 6.15 -8.36 37.50
N PHE A 405 5.60 -9.35 36.83
CA PHE A 405 4.94 -10.51 37.40
C PHE A 405 5.76 -11.78 37.11
N PHE A 406 6.07 -12.51 38.17
CA PHE A 406 6.73 -13.82 38.10
C PHE A 406 5.68 -14.89 38.41
N ILE A 407 5.40 -15.78 37.46
CA ILE A 407 4.41 -16.84 37.60
C ILE A 407 4.98 -17.96 38.45
N SER A 408 4.21 -18.43 39.42
CA SER A 408 4.68 -19.47 40.33
C SER A 408 4.88 -20.80 39.60
N ARG A 409 5.96 -21.52 39.94
CA ARG A 409 6.26 -22.83 39.35
C ARG A 409 5.09 -23.80 39.44
N LYS A 410 4.42 -23.82 40.60
CA LYS A 410 3.20 -24.62 40.83
C LYS A 410 2.11 -24.34 39.80
N SER A 411 1.96 -23.08 39.36
CA SER A 411 0.95 -22.69 38.38
C SER A 411 1.35 -23.06 36.96
N LEU A 412 2.64 -22.97 36.63
CA LEU A 412 3.17 -23.47 35.36
C LEU A 412 2.98 -24.99 35.25
N ASP A 413 3.31 -25.74 36.30
CA ASP A 413 3.12 -27.20 36.34
C ASP A 413 1.63 -27.58 36.22
N ALA A 414 0.74 -26.80 36.81
CA ALA A 414 -0.71 -26.98 36.68
C ALA A 414 -1.19 -26.73 35.24
N GLU A 415 -0.64 -25.71 34.56
CA GLU A 415 -0.97 -25.42 33.16
C GLU A 415 -0.43 -26.51 32.22
N VAL A 416 0.77 -27.05 32.45
CA VAL A 416 1.29 -28.20 31.68
C VAL A 416 0.40 -29.43 31.83
N LYS A 417 -0.03 -29.74 33.06
CA LYS A 417 -0.98 -30.85 33.30
C LYS A 417 -2.31 -30.62 32.59
N LYS A 418 -2.76 -29.37 32.52
CA LYS A 418 -3.96 -28.99 31.78
C LYS A 418 -3.78 -29.15 30.26
N ILE A 419 -2.64 -28.73 29.70
CA ILE A 419 -2.31 -28.94 28.28
C ILE A 419 -2.38 -30.44 27.94
N LEU A 420 -1.73 -31.29 28.74
CA LEU A 420 -1.73 -32.74 28.53
C LEU A 420 -3.14 -33.36 28.66
N LYS A 421 -3.98 -32.82 29.54
CA LYS A 421 -5.36 -33.28 29.74
C LYS A 421 -6.30 -32.83 28.61
N GLU A 422 -6.18 -31.59 28.17
CA GLU A 422 -7.05 -30.99 27.14
C GLU A 422 -6.63 -31.39 25.72
N GLY A 423 -5.36 -31.72 25.51
CA GLY A 423 -4.85 -32.19 24.21
C GLY A 423 -5.14 -31.18 23.09
N GLU A 424 -5.79 -31.65 22.02
CA GLU A 424 -6.19 -30.79 20.91
C GLU A 424 -7.16 -29.68 21.33
N GLU A 425 -7.95 -29.87 22.39
CA GLU A 425 -8.89 -28.86 22.92
C GLU A 425 -8.23 -27.78 23.77
N TYR A 426 -6.92 -27.88 24.02
CA TYR A 426 -6.20 -26.80 24.66
C TYR A 426 -6.30 -25.50 23.86
N GLY A 427 -6.51 -24.39 24.55
CA GLY A 427 -6.70 -23.08 23.93
C GLY A 427 -8.11 -22.83 23.37
N SER A 428 -9.00 -23.84 23.37
CA SER A 428 -10.42 -23.65 23.02
C SER A 428 -11.12 -22.69 24.01
N SER A 429 -11.99 -21.83 23.48
CA SER A 429 -12.70 -20.83 24.26
C SER A 429 -14.16 -20.68 23.80
N LYS A 430 -14.99 -20.05 24.63
CA LYS A 430 -16.39 -19.71 24.30
C LYS A 430 -16.55 -18.21 24.03
N THR A 431 -15.45 -17.52 23.73
CA THR A 431 -15.42 -16.08 23.47
C THR A 431 -16.41 -15.68 22.38
N GLY A 432 -16.53 -16.51 21.33
CA GLY A 432 -17.44 -16.25 20.21
C GLY A 432 -18.92 -16.31 20.59
N LYS A 433 -19.30 -17.01 21.67
CA LYS A 433 -20.69 -17.15 22.14
C LYS A 433 -21.69 -17.54 21.03
N GLY A 434 -21.25 -18.33 20.05
CA GLY A 434 -22.08 -18.73 18.91
C GLY A 434 -22.38 -17.61 17.91
N LYS A 435 -21.71 -16.45 18.00
CA LYS A 435 -21.78 -15.42 16.96
C LYS A 435 -21.11 -15.92 15.67
N THR A 436 -21.57 -15.40 14.54
CA THR A 436 -21.07 -15.80 13.22
C THR A 436 -19.94 -14.89 12.75
N ILE A 437 -18.89 -15.46 12.16
CA ILE A 437 -17.87 -14.75 11.37
C ILE A 437 -17.97 -15.26 9.95
N VAL A 438 -18.11 -14.35 8.99
CA VAL A 438 -18.03 -14.68 7.57
C VAL A 438 -16.62 -14.36 7.10
N LEU A 439 -15.97 -15.30 6.39
CA LEU A 439 -14.64 -15.16 5.85
C LEU A 439 -14.69 -15.32 4.33
N ASP A 440 -14.27 -14.29 3.62
CA ASP A 440 -14.12 -14.27 2.16
C ASP A 440 -12.63 -14.34 1.82
N TYR A 441 -12.21 -15.42 1.19
CA TYR A 441 -10.82 -15.69 0.91
C TYR A 441 -10.63 -16.64 -0.29
N SER A 442 -9.38 -16.70 -0.78
CA SER A 442 -8.95 -17.40 -1.99
C SER A 442 -9.40 -16.72 -3.28
N SER A 443 -10.70 -16.71 -3.55
CA SER A 443 -11.38 -15.91 -4.58
C SER A 443 -10.68 -15.89 -5.97
N PRO A 444 -10.36 -17.06 -6.57
CA PRO A 444 -9.69 -17.12 -7.86
C PRO A 444 -10.62 -16.79 -9.03
N ASN A 445 -10.04 -16.39 -10.15
CA ASN A 445 -10.77 -16.28 -11.41
C ASN A 445 -10.92 -17.64 -12.08
N ILE A 446 -12.12 -17.93 -12.60
CA ILE A 446 -12.40 -19.16 -13.35
C ILE A 446 -11.72 -19.13 -14.73
N ALA A 447 -11.46 -20.31 -15.29
CA ALA A 447 -10.74 -20.51 -16.55
C ALA A 447 -9.30 -19.94 -16.55
N LYS A 448 -8.72 -19.76 -15.36
CA LYS A 448 -7.31 -19.38 -15.16
C LYS A 448 -6.68 -20.24 -14.06
N PRO A 449 -5.40 -20.60 -14.19
CA PRO A 449 -4.74 -21.41 -13.20
C PRO A 449 -4.48 -20.64 -11.91
N LEU A 450 -4.46 -21.37 -10.79
CA LEU A 450 -4.09 -20.81 -9.50
C LEU A 450 -2.62 -20.45 -9.50
N GLY A 451 -2.34 -19.16 -9.68
CA GLY A 451 -1.01 -18.63 -9.42
C GLY A 451 -0.73 -18.54 -7.93
N VAL A 452 0.56 -18.52 -7.59
CA VAL A 452 1.08 -18.36 -6.21
C VAL A 452 0.51 -17.14 -5.47
N HIS A 453 0.06 -16.10 -6.18
CA HIS A 453 -0.57 -14.92 -5.56
C HIS A 453 -1.90 -15.22 -4.84
N HIS A 454 -2.64 -16.28 -5.21
CA HIS A 454 -3.85 -16.69 -4.50
C HIS A 454 -3.52 -17.37 -3.16
N LEU A 455 -2.34 -17.97 -3.04
CA LEU A 455 -1.90 -18.75 -1.87
C LEU A 455 -2.04 -18.00 -0.55
N LEU A 456 -1.65 -16.71 -0.52
CA LEU A 456 -1.71 -15.90 0.70
C LEU A 456 -3.13 -15.72 1.19
N SER A 457 -4.07 -15.37 0.31
CA SER A 457 -5.48 -15.26 0.68
C SER A 457 -6.00 -16.60 1.19
N THR A 458 -5.71 -17.69 0.47
CA THR A 458 -6.12 -19.05 0.81
C THR A 458 -5.67 -19.47 2.21
N ILE A 459 -4.37 -19.32 2.54
CA ILE A 459 -3.83 -19.79 3.83
C ILE A 459 -4.20 -18.85 4.98
N ILE A 460 -4.11 -17.52 4.78
CA ILE A 460 -4.44 -16.55 5.82
C ILE A 460 -5.92 -16.71 6.19
N GLY A 461 -6.80 -16.81 5.20
CA GLY A 461 -8.23 -17.02 5.40
C GLY A 461 -8.54 -18.33 6.13
N GLN A 462 -7.94 -19.44 5.70
CA GLN A 462 -8.12 -20.74 6.37
C GLN A 462 -7.58 -20.71 7.81
N SER A 463 -6.45 -20.04 8.06
CA SER A 463 -5.88 -19.89 9.40
C SER A 463 -6.84 -19.11 10.31
N LEU A 464 -7.38 -17.99 9.83
CA LEU A 464 -8.38 -17.22 10.55
C LEU A 464 -9.65 -18.02 10.81
N TYR A 465 -10.15 -18.76 9.82
CA TYR A 465 -11.29 -19.66 9.99
C TYR A 465 -11.04 -20.63 11.15
N ASN A 466 -9.88 -21.29 11.17
CA ASN A 466 -9.51 -22.24 12.22
C ASN A 466 -9.41 -21.56 13.60
N ILE A 467 -8.80 -20.38 13.67
CA ILE A 467 -8.66 -19.62 14.92
C ILE A 467 -10.03 -19.20 15.47
N PHE A 468 -10.89 -18.59 14.65
CA PHE A 468 -12.22 -18.16 15.08
C PHE A 468 -13.10 -19.34 15.49
N LYS A 469 -13.04 -20.45 14.76
CA LYS A 469 -13.72 -21.70 15.12
C LYS A 469 -13.23 -22.22 16.47
N LYS A 470 -11.91 -22.21 16.71
CA LYS A 470 -11.30 -22.68 17.98
C LYS A 470 -11.74 -21.85 19.19
N ILE A 471 -11.99 -20.56 19.02
CA ILE A 471 -12.45 -19.65 20.10
C ILE A 471 -13.98 -19.51 20.16
N GLY A 472 -14.72 -20.43 19.52
CA GLY A 472 -16.15 -20.63 19.72
C GLY A 472 -17.08 -19.73 18.89
N PHE A 473 -16.62 -19.25 17.73
CA PHE A 473 -17.49 -18.63 16.73
C PHE A 473 -18.05 -19.68 15.76
N ASN A 474 -19.23 -19.41 15.22
CA ASN A 474 -19.69 -20.06 14.01
C ASN A 474 -18.97 -19.42 12.83
N CYS A 475 -18.26 -20.20 12.01
CA CYS A 475 -17.53 -19.67 10.88
C CYS A 475 -18.22 -20.07 9.57
N VAL A 476 -18.38 -19.10 8.67
CA VAL A 476 -18.87 -19.29 7.31
C VAL A 476 -17.76 -18.88 6.36
N SER A 477 -17.26 -19.83 5.58
CA SER A 477 -16.25 -19.62 4.56
C SER A 477 -16.89 -19.46 3.18
N VAL A 478 -16.54 -18.39 2.48
CA VAL A 478 -17.04 -18.08 1.14
C VAL A 478 -15.86 -17.95 0.20
N ASN A 479 -15.87 -18.73 -0.89
CA ASN A 479 -14.95 -18.55 -2.01
C ASN A 479 -15.62 -17.64 -3.05
N HIS A 480 -15.23 -16.38 -3.12
CA HIS A 480 -15.83 -15.39 -4.02
C HIS A 480 -15.18 -15.42 -5.40
N ILE A 481 -15.49 -16.47 -6.17
CA ILE A 481 -14.84 -16.72 -7.47
C ILE A 481 -15.17 -15.65 -8.51
N GLY A 482 -14.18 -15.32 -9.34
CA GLY A 482 -14.36 -14.47 -10.52
C GLY A 482 -14.98 -15.28 -11.66
N ASP A 483 -16.29 -15.42 -11.65
CA ASP A 483 -17.09 -16.21 -12.60
C ASP A 483 -18.05 -15.35 -13.45
N TRP A 484 -17.92 -14.03 -13.44
CA TRP A 484 -18.74 -13.13 -14.24
C TRP A 484 -17.90 -12.05 -14.93
N GLY A 485 -18.28 -11.65 -16.14
CA GLY A 485 -17.64 -10.57 -16.89
C GLY A 485 -17.36 -10.88 -18.37
N THR A 486 -16.92 -9.86 -19.10
CA THR A 486 -16.76 -9.89 -20.57
C THR A 486 -15.81 -10.97 -21.08
N GLN A 487 -14.89 -11.46 -20.23
CA GLN A 487 -14.02 -12.59 -20.53
C GLN A 487 -14.81 -13.86 -20.90
N PHE A 488 -16.01 -14.05 -20.35
CA PHE A 488 -16.84 -15.21 -20.67
C PHE A 488 -17.46 -15.13 -22.06
N GLY A 489 -17.80 -13.94 -22.57
CA GLY A 489 -18.22 -13.79 -23.97
C GLY A 489 -17.12 -14.23 -24.94
N LYS A 490 -15.87 -13.88 -24.63
CA LYS A 490 -14.69 -14.31 -25.40
C LYS A 490 -14.51 -15.82 -25.32
N LEU A 491 -14.57 -16.39 -24.12
CA LEU A 491 -14.38 -17.83 -23.91
C LEU A 491 -15.50 -18.66 -24.56
N ILE A 492 -16.76 -18.23 -24.45
CA ILE A 492 -17.91 -18.87 -25.11
C ILE A 492 -17.74 -18.82 -26.62
N SER A 493 -17.42 -17.65 -27.19
CA SER A 493 -17.17 -17.50 -28.63
C SER A 493 -16.00 -18.39 -29.09
N ALA A 494 -14.90 -18.41 -28.32
CA ALA A 494 -13.74 -19.26 -28.59
C ALA A 494 -14.09 -20.75 -28.59
N TYR A 495 -14.86 -21.19 -27.60
CA TYR A 495 -15.29 -22.57 -27.48
C TYR A 495 -16.24 -22.97 -28.63
N LYS A 496 -17.20 -22.11 -28.97
CA LYS A 496 -18.12 -22.37 -30.10
C LYS A 496 -17.37 -22.52 -31.43
N LYS A 497 -16.27 -21.80 -31.63
CA LYS A 497 -15.47 -21.86 -32.87
C LYS A 497 -14.41 -22.97 -32.88
N TRP A 498 -13.74 -23.21 -31.76
CA TRP A 498 -12.53 -24.04 -31.71
C TRP A 498 -12.51 -25.06 -30.57
N GLY A 499 -13.52 -25.06 -29.70
CA GLY A 499 -13.59 -25.91 -28.53
C GLY A 499 -13.85 -27.36 -28.85
N ASN A 500 -13.33 -28.24 -28.00
CA ASN A 500 -13.65 -29.66 -28.00
C ASN A 500 -13.87 -30.11 -26.55
N LYS A 501 -15.06 -30.66 -26.28
CA LYS A 501 -15.48 -31.07 -24.95
C LYS A 501 -14.51 -32.08 -24.30
N GLU A 502 -14.12 -33.11 -25.03
CA GLU A 502 -13.25 -34.18 -24.50
C GLU A 502 -11.83 -33.69 -24.20
N VAL A 503 -11.34 -32.69 -24.95
CA VAL A 503 -10.03 -32.09 -24.70
C VAL A 503 -10.07 -31.22 -23.45
N VAL A 504 -11.14 -30.43 -23.27
CA VAL A 504 -11.34 -29.61 -22.07
C VAL A 504 -11.48 -30.49 -20.83
N GLU A 505 -12.30 -31.54 -20.86
CA GLU A 505 -12.49 -32.42 -19.69
C GLU A 505 -11.19 -33.12 -19.23
N LYS A 506 -10.23 -33.35 -20.14
CA LYS A 506 -8.93 -33.93 -19.80
C LYS A 506 -7.98 -32.95 -19.15
N ASN A 507 -8.03 -31.67 -19.54
CA ASN A 507 -7.17 -30.62 -18.99
C ASN A 507 -7.91 -29.28 -18.90
N PRO A 508 -8.85 -29.13 -17.94
CA PRO A 508 -9.81 -28.03 -17.92
C PRO A 508 -9.22 -26.63 -17.98
N ILE A 509 -8.37 -26.27 -17.03
CA ILE A 509 -7.91 -24.90 -16.91
C ILE A 509 -6.97 -24.56 -18.06
N ASP A 510 -6.02 -25.44 -18.37
CA ASP A 510 -5.05 -25.20 -19.45
C ASP A 510 -5.74 -25.09 -20.81
N GLU A 511 -6.72 -25.96 -21.09
CA GLU A 511 -7.40 -25.93 -22.40
C GLU A 511 -8.33 -24.72 -22.53
N LEU A 512 -9.07 -24.35 -21.47
CA LEU A 512 -9.86 -23.13 -21.48
C LEU A 512 -8.98 -21.89 -21.62
N LEU A 513 -7.81 -21.87 -20.96
CA LEU A 513 -6.83 -20.79 -21.12
C LEU A 513 -6.29 -20.73 -22.56
N LYS A 514 -5.96 -21.88 -23.18
CA LYS A 514 -5.54 -21.93 -24.58
C LYS A 514 -6.60 -21.40 -25.52
N LEU A 515 -7.88 -21.75 -25.32
CA LEU A 515 -8.99 -21.22 -26.12
C LEU A 515 -9.11 -19.71 -25.96
N TYR A 516 -8.97 -19.20 -24.74
CA TYR A 516 -8.99 -17.76 -24.47
C TYR A 516 -7.80 -17.02 -25.12
N VAL A 517 -6.59 -17.56 -25.04
CA VAL A 517 -5.40 -16.99 -25.68
C VAL A 517 -5.54 -17.03 -27.20
N LYS A 518 -5.98 -18.16 -27.75
CA LYS A 518 -6.26 -18.30 -29.19
C LYS A 518 -7.28 -17.27 -29.67
N PHE A 519 -8.34 -17.03 -28.91
CA PHE A 519 -9.30 -15.98 -29.23
C PHE A 519 -8.64 -14.61 -29.30
N HIS A 520 -7.78 -14.26 -28.35
CA HIS A 520 -7.10 -12.98 -28.34
C HIS A 520 -6.15 -12.81 -29.55
N ASP A 521 -5.41 -13.86 -29.89
CA ASP A 521 -4.50 -13.86 -31.05
C ASP A 521 -5.26 -13.72 -32.37
N GLU A 522 -6.41 -14.38 -32.50
CA GLU A 522 -7.27 -14.28 -33.70
C GLU A 522 -8.01 -12.94 -33.75
N ALA A 523 -8.50 -12.42 -32.62
CA ALA A 523 -9.13 -11.10 -32.55
C ALA A 523 -8.18 -9.95 -32.89
N GLY A 524 -6.87 -10.12 -32.62
CA GLY A 524 -5.84 -9.19 -33.07
C GLY A 524 -5.67 -9.15 -34.60
N LYS A 525 -6.07 -10.21 -35.31
CA LYS A 525 -6.03 -10.31 -36.78
C LYS A 525 -7.38 -9.93 -37.40
N ASP A 526 -8.47 -10.28 -36.73
CA ASP A 526 -9.85 -10.02 -37.14
C ASP A 526 -10.62 -9.32 -36.02
N PRO A 527 -10.71 -7.98 -36.05
CA PRO A 527 -11.42 -7.21 -35.04
C PRO A 527 -12.91 -7.55 -34.91
N SER A 528 -13.54 -8.18 -35.92
CA SER A 528 -14.96 -8.55 -35.86
C SER A 528 -15.26 -9.61 -34.79
N LEU A 529 -14.24 -10.41 -34.40
CA LEU A 529 -14.35 -11.38 -33.32
C LEU A 529 -14.67 -10.72 -31.98
N GLU A 530 -14.18 -9.49 -31.72
CA GLU A 530 -14.52 -8.75 -30.50
C GLU A 530 -16.02 -8.39 -30.46
N ASP A 531 -16.61 -8.08 -31.60
CA ASP A 531 -18.05 -7.81 -31.69
C ASP A 531 -18.88 -9.09 -31.52
N GLU A 532 -18.42 -10.22 -32.07
CA GLU A 532 -19.04 -11.53 -31.81
C GLU A 532 -19.00 -11.89 -30.31
N ALA A 533 -17.86 -11.70 -29.66
CA ALA A 533 -17.74 -11.96 -28.22
C ALA A 533 -18.64 -11.05 -27.37
N ARG A 534 -18.83 -9.79 -27.78
CA ARG A 534 -19.79 -8.88 -27.15
C ARG A 534 -21.23 -9.36 -27.32
N VAL A 535 -21.58 -9.87 -28.49
CA VAL A 535 -22.91 -10.46 -28.74
C VAL A 535 -23.12 -11.70 -27.89
N GLU A 536 -22.14 -12.60 -27.81
CA GLU A 536 -22.23 -13.80 -26.97
C GLU A 536 -22.30 -13.45 -25.47
N PHE A 537 -21.53 -12.44 -25.03
CA PHE A 537 -21.64 -11.95 -23.64
C PHE A 537 -23.02 -11.36 -23.35
N LYS A 538 -23.57 -10.57 -24.27
CA LYS A 538 -24.91 -10.00 -24.10
C LYS A 538 -25.99 -11.08 -24.01
N LYS A 539 -25.95 -12.09 -24.88
CA LYS A 539 -26.85 -13.25 -24.80
C LYS A 539 -26.75 -13.97 -23.46
N PHE A 540 -25.53 -14.12 -22.95
CA PHE A 540 -25.27 -14.69 -21.64
C PHE A 540 -25.88 -13.83 -20.52
N GLU A 541 -25.71 -12.51 -20.53
CA GLU A 541 -26.37 -11.62 -19.56
C GLU A 541 -27.90 -11.65 -19.66
N GLU A 542 -28.45 -11.89 -20.85
CA GLU A 542 -29.90 -11.98 -21.11
C GLU A 542 -30.51 -13.36 -20.82
N GLY A 543 -29.73 -14.32 -20.30
CA GLY A 543 -30.26 -15.62 -19.89
C GLY A 543 -30.30 -16.70 -20.96
N ASP A 544 -29.51 -16.57 -22.04
CA ASP A 544 -29.45 -17.58 -23.12
C ASP A 544 -29.04 -18.96 -22.60
N GLU A 545 -29.87 -19.97 -22.87
CA GLU A 545 -29.73 -21.31 -22.30
C GLU A 545 -28.45 -22.02 -22.73
N GLU A 546 -28.00 -21.83 -23.98
CA GLU A 546 -26.77 -22.44 -24.49
C GLU A 546 -25.55 -21.84 -23.79
N ASN A 547 -25.49 -20.50 -23.74
CA ASN A 547 -24.38 -19.78 -23.14
C ASN A 547 -24.28 -20.01 -21.63
N HIS A 548 -25.42 -20.07 -20.93
CA HIS A 548 -25.44 -20.45 -19.52
C HIS A 548 -24.93 -21.88 -19.29
N LYS A 549 -25.36 -22.86 -20.10
CA LYS A 549 -24.86 -24.24 -19.98
C LYS A 549 -23.35 -24.33 -20.20
N LEU A 550 -22.81 -23.60 -21.16
CA LEU A 550 -21.37 -23.53 -21.40
C LEU A 550 -20.63 -22.90 -20.21
N TRP A 551 -21.13 -21.77 -19.71
CA TRP A 551 -20.57 -21.10 -18.55
C TRP A 551 -20.57 -21.98 -17.29
N GLU A 552 -21.71 -22.60 -16.95
CA GLU A 552 -21.82 -23.51 -15.80
C GLU A 552 -20.81 -24.66 -15.91
N TRP A 553 -20.67 -25.22 -17.10
CA TRP A 553 -19.70 -26.28 -17.36
C TRP A 553 -18.24 -25.79 -17.23
N PHE A 554 -17.89 -24.61 -17.76
CA PHE A 554 -16.55 -24.03 -17.57
C PHE A 554 -16.22 -23.80 -16.09
N VAL A 555 -17.18 -23.29 -15.31
CA VAL A 555 -17.03 -23.10 -13.86
C VAL A 555 -16.83 -24.45 -13.17
N ALA A 556 -17.67 -25.44 -13.47
CA ALA A 556 -17.59 -26.77 -12.85
C ALA A 556 -16.25 -27.46 -13.14
N GLU A 557 -15.79 -27.46 -14.40
CA GLU A 557 -14.51 -28.09 -14.76
C GLU A 557 -13.31 -27.35 -14.16
N SER A 558 -13.31 -26.02 -14.15
CA SER A 558 -12.25 -25.23 -13.49
C SER A 558 -12.20 -25.52 -11.98
N MET A 559 -13.36 -25.64 -11.33
CA MET A 559 -13.44 -25.92 -9.90
C MET A 559 -12.93 -27.32 -9.53
N LYS A 560 -13.07 -28.34 -10.39
CA LYS A 560 -12.47 -29.66 -10.15
C LYS A 560 -10.95 -29.56 -9.98
N GLU A 561 -10.28 -28.77 -10.80
CA GLU A 561 -8.83 -28.62 -10.76
C GLU A 561 -8.35 -27.71 -9.61
N ILE A 562 -9.07 -26.62 -9.36
CA ILE A 562 -8.87 -25.73 -8.20
C ILE A 562 -8.99 -26.53 -6.89
N ASN A 563 -10.02 -27.38 -6.76
CA ASN A 563 -10.23 -28.19 -5.55
C ASN A 563 -9.11 -29.19 -5.29
N LYS A 564 -8.51 -29.80 -6.34
CA LYS A 564 -7.31 -30.65 -6.17
C LYS A 564 -6.17 -29.87 -5.52
N THR A 565 -6.00 -28.61 -5.88
CA THR A 565 -4.96 -27.74 -5.28
C THR A 565 -5.29 -27.41 -3.83
N TYR A 566 -6.56 -27.17 -3.50
CA TYR A 566 -7.01 -26.98 -2.12
C TYR A 566 -6.82 -28.21 -1.23
N ASP A 567 -7.05 -29.41 -1.78
CA ASP A 567 -6.79 -30.67 -1.10
C ASP A 567 -5.30 -30.80 -0.74
N LEU A 568 -4.42 -30.46 -1.68
CA LEU A 568 -2.97 -30.45 -1.47
C LEU A 568 -2.50 -29.44 -0.41
N LEU A 569 -3.25 -28.35 -0.17
CA LEU A 569 -2.93 -27.36 0.87
C LEU A 569 -3.40 -27.75 2.28
N GLY A 570 -3.80 -29.01 2.45
CA GLY A 570 -4.24 -29.61 3.71
C GLY A 570 -5.75 -29.73 3.81
N GLY A 571 -6.45 -30.01 2.71
CA GLY A 571 -7.90 -30.24 2.70
C GLY A 571 -8.71 -28.97 2.92
N ILE A 572 -8.40 -27.90 2.20
CA ILE A 572 -9.14 -26.63 2.31
C ILE A 572 -10.52 -26.79 1.66
N HIS A 573 -11.56 -26.47 2.42
CA HIS A 573 -12.96 -26.54 1.97
C HIS A 573 -13.69 -25.24 2.32
N PHE A 574 -14.66 -24.89 1.48
CA PHE A 574 -15.50 -23.71 1.65
C PHE A 574 -16.94 -24.13 1.89
N ASP A 575 -17.63 -23.43 2.79
CA ASP A 575 -19.06 -23.65 3.05
C ASP A 575 -19.90 -23.20 1.85
N TYR A 576 -19.45 -22.15 1.15
CA TYR A 576 -20.10 -21.60 -0.03
C TYR A 576 -19.09 -21.20 -1.11
N VAL A 577 -19.43 -21.49 -2.36
CA VAL A 577 -18.77 -20.94 -3.55
C VAL A 577 -19.77 -19.99 -4.20
N HIS A 578 -19.67 -18.70 -3.86
CA HIS A 578 -20.56 -17.66 -4.39
C HIS A 578 -19.73 -16.68 -5.20
N GLY A 579 -19.71 -16.87 -6.52
CA GLY A 579 -19.02 -15.97 -7.42
C GLY A 579 -19.71 -14.62 -7.60
N GLU A 580 -19.14 -13.77 -8.44
CA GLU A 580 -19.75 -12.51 -8.84
C GLU A 580 -21.14 -12.72 -9.48
N SER A 581 -21.32 -13.83 -10.21
CA SER A 581 -22.57 -14.21 -10.88
C SER A 581 -23.75 -14.35 -9.92
N PHE A 582 -23.51 -14.87 -8.70
CA PHE A 582 -24.53 -15.14 -7.70
C PHE A 582 -25.27 -13.88 -7.22
N TYR A 583 -24.64 -12.72 -7.40
CA TYR A 583 -25.15 -11.44 -6.92
C TYR A 583 -25.85 -10.60 -7.99
N GLU A 584 -25.93 -11.07 -9.23
CA GLU A 584 -26.46 -10.32 -10.39
C GLU A 584 -27.87 -9.76 -10.11
N ASP A 585 -28.79 -10.63 -9.69
CA ASP A 585 -30.19 -10.31 -9.35
C ASP A 585 -30.33 -9.37 -8.13
N LYS A 586 -29.26 -9.18 -7.36
CA LYS A 586 -29.22 -8.36 -6.13
C LYS A 586 -28.64 -6.97 -6.37
N ILE A 587 -28.01 -6.73 -7.52
CA ILE A 587 -27.40 -5.44 -7.86
C ILE A 587 -28.45 -4.36 -8.07
N GLY A 588 -29.51 -4.66 -8.83
CA GLY A 588 -30.60 -3.73 -9.13
C GLY A 588 -31.22 -3.10 -7.87
N PRO A 589 -31.70 -3.92 -6.90
CA PRO A 589 -32.25 -3.40 -5.65
C PRO A 589 -31.31 -2.49 -4.86
N VAL A 590 -29.99 -2.77 -4.86
CA VAL A 590 -29.00 -1.94 -4.17
C VAL A 590 -28.80 -0.60 -4.88
N LEU A 591 -28.81 -0.58 -6.21
CA LEU A 591 -28.72 0.65 -6.98
C LEU A 591 -29.90 1.56 -6.73
N GLU A 592 -31.12 1.02 -6.75
CA GLU A 592 -32.33 1.82 -6.50
C GLU A 592 -32.35 2.37 -5.08
N GLU A 593 -32.01 1.55 -4.07
CA GLU A 593 -31.90 2.01 -2.69
C GLU A 593 -30.87 3.16 -2.54
N GLY A 594 -29.73 3.07 -3.23
CA GLY A 594 -28.69 4.09 -3.15
C GLY A 594 -29.08 5.41 -3.83
N LYS A 595 -29.85 5.33 -4.92
CA LYS A 595 -30.43 6.50 -5.59
C LYS A 595 -31.50 7.16 -4.72
N GLU A 596 -32.43 6.37 -4.17
CA GLU A 596 -33.51 6.85 -3.28
C GLU A 596 -32.96 7.55 -2.03
N LYS A 597 -31.88 7.02 -1.46
CA LYS A 597 -31.21 7.62 -0.29
C LYS A 597 -30.34 8.84 -0.63
N GLY A 598 -30.20 9.19 -1.91
CA GLY A 598 -29.32 10.27 -2.35
C GLY A 598 -27.83 10.01 -2.10
N VAL A 599 -27.44 8.75 -1.94
CA VAL A 599 -26.03 8.35 -1.78
C VAL A 599 -25.37 8.19 -3.15
N PHE A 600 -26.11 7.67 -4.11
CA PHE A 600 -25.69 7.52 -5.50
C PHE A 600 -26.21 8.73 -6.29
N GLU A 601 -25.32 9.68 -6.54
CA GLU A 601 -25.63 10.95 -7.19
C GLU A 601 -25.19 10.92 -8.66
N ILE A 602 -25.82 11.73 -9.50
CA ILE A 602 -25.40 11.90 -10.90
C ILE A 602 -24.10 12.72 -10.92
N GLY A 603 -23.03 12.13 -11.47
CA GLY A 603 -21.75 12.77 -11.72
C GLY A 603 -21.73 13.59 -13.01
N GLU A 604 -20.64 14.32 -13.24
CA GLU A 604 -20.50 15.26 -14.37
C GLU A 604 -20.65 14.61 -15.76
N GLU A 605 -20.36 13.31 -15.88
CA GLU A 605 -20.48 12.54 -17.13
C GLU A 605 -21.79 11.75 -17.25
N GLY A 606 -22.75 11.96 -16.34
CA GLY A 606 -24.03 11.24 -16.31
C GLY A 606 -23.97 9.82 -15.74
N ALA A 607 -22.81 9.41 -15.21
CA ALA A 607 -22.66 8.19 -14.41
C ALA A 607 -23.17 8.42 -12.97
N PHE A 608 -23.69 7.38 -12.32
CA PHE A 608 -23.95 7.44 -10.88
C PHE A 608 -22.64 7.23 -10.11
N VAL A 609 -22.40 8.07 -9.11
CA VAL A 609 -21.18 8.10 -8.31
C VAL A 609 -21.49 8.26 -6.83
N ILE A 610 -20.56 7.85 -5.96
CA ILE A 610 -20.55 8.21 -4.54
C ILE A 610 -19.45 9.24 -4.32
N LYS A 611 -19.84 10.39 -3.77
CA LYS A 611 -18.90 11.39 -3.23
C LYS A 611 -18.66 11.13 -1.74
N PHE A 612 -17.51 11.49 -1.22
CA PHE A 612 -17.18 11.26 0.19
C PHE A 612 -16.90 12.60 0.89
N GLU A 613 -17.25 12.69 2.18
CA GLU A 613 -16.97 13.90 2.98
C GLU A 613 -15.47 14.07 3.22
N ASP A 614 -14.74 12.96 3.39
CA ASP A 614 -13.30 12.97 3.51
C ASP A 614 -12.65 13.25 2.14
N PRO A 615 -11.95 14.38 1.96
CA PRO A 615 -11.32 14.73 0.69
C PRO A 615 -10.17 13.78 0.30
N ASN A 616 -9.72 12.91 1.21
CA ASN A 616 -8.72 11.88 0.93
C ASN A 616 -9.32 10.63 0.27
N ILE A 617 -10.65 10.48 0.25
CA ILE A 617 -11.34 9.36 -0.40
C ILE A 617 -11.87 9.83 -1.76
N PRO A 618 -11.33 9.34 -2.89
CA PRO A 618 -11.78 9.76 -4.21
C PRO A 618 -13.23 9.34 -4.46
N THR A 619 -13.95 10.16 -5.22
CA THR A 619 -15.26 9.81 -5.79
C THR A 619 -15.16 8.49 -6.55
N VAL A 620 -16.15 7.62 -6.37
CA VAL A 620 -16.17 6.31 -7.02
C VAL A 620 -17.44 6.13 -7.87
N PRO A 621 -17.31 5.73 -9.15
CA PRO A 621 -18.48 5.40 -9.97
C PRO A 621 -19.10 4.06 -9.55
N VAL A 622 -20.43 4.03 -9.49
CA VAL A 622 -21.23 2.83 -9.16
C VAL A 622 -22.04 2.31 -10.36
N GLN A 623 -22.39 3.20 -11.30
CA GLN A 623 -23.05 2.80 -12.53
C GLN A 623 -22.65 3.75 -13.65
N LYS A 624 -22.21 3.22 -14.79
CA LYS A 624 -21.90 4.02 -15.98
C LYS A 624 -23.19 4.59 -16.60
N LYS A 625 -23.03 5.58 -17.48
CA LYS A 625 -24.14 6.19 -18.23
C LYS A 625 -24.93 5.19 -19.08
N ASP A 626 -24.27 4.14 -19.58
CA ASP A 626 -24.88 3.05 -20.36
C ASP A 626 -25.62 2.01 -19.49
N GLY A 627 -25.68 2.22 -18.17
CA GLY A 627 -26.31 1.31 -17.22
C GLY A 627 -25.37 0.23 -16.66
N THR A 628 -24.17 0.08 -17.23
CA THR A 628 -23.20 -0.95 -16.81
C THR A 628 -22.77 -0.77 -15.36
N THR A 629 -22.81 -1.85 -14.59
CA THR A 629 -22.43 -1.88 -13.17
C THR A 629 -20.94 -2.11 -12.99
N LEU A 630 -20.38 -1.62 -11.89
CA LEU A 630 -18.95 -1.73 -11.57
C LEU A 630 -18.73 -2.65 -10.37
N TYR A 631 -17.47 -3.05 -10.13
CA TYR A 631 -17.10 -3.96 -9.03
C TYR A 631 -17.62 -3.49 -7.67
N ILE A 632 -17.50 -2.20 -7.36
CA ILE A 632 -17.97 -1.66 -6.08
C ILE A 632 -19.48 -1.88 -5.86
N THR A 633 -20.26 -1.90 -6.93
CA THR A 633 -21.72 -2.12 -6.89
C THR A 633 -22.04 -3.57 -6.59
N ARG A 634 -21.29 -4.50 -7.18
CA ARG A 634 -21.34 -5.93 -6.84
C ARG A 634 -20.95 -6.16 -5.39
N ASP A 635 -19.96 -5.42 -4.88
CA ASP A 635 -19.54 -5.53 -3.49
C ASP A 635 -20.55 -4.94 -2.49
N PHE A 636 -21.32 -3.92 -2.86
CA PHE A 636 -22.46 -3.50 -2.04
C PHE A 636 -23.53 -4.59 -1.95
N ALA A 637 -23.90 -5.21 -3.07
CA ALA A 637 -24.84 -6.34 -3.10
C ALA A 637 -24.31 -7.52 -2.28
N THR A 638 -23.02 -7.82 -2.42
CA THR A 638 -22.33 -8.85 -1.64
C THR A 638 -22.38 -8.53 -0.15
N PHE A 639 -22.00 -7.33 0.28
CA PHE A 639 -22.03 -6.92 1.67
C PHE A 639 -23.45 -7.04 2.26
N LYS A 640 -24.45 -6.51 1.54
CA LYS A 640 -25.86 -6.55 1.96
C LYS A 640 -26.37 -7.98 2.12
N TYR A 641 -26.14 -8.84 1.11
CA TYR A 641 -26.53 -10.25 1.17
C TYR A 641 -25.90 -10.95 2.38
N ARG A 642 -24.60 -10.75 2.62
CA ARG A 642 -23.90 -11.41 3.74
C ARG A 642 -24.43 -10.96 5.09
N MET A 643 -24.76 -9.67 5.21
CA MET A 643 -25.39 -9.11 6.41
C MET A 643 -26.78 -9.70 6.66
N GLU A 644 -27.63 -9.75 5.63
CA GLU A 644 -29.01 -10.26 5.75
C GLU A 644 -29.06 -11.78 5.96
N ARG A 645 -28.22 -12.52 5.24
CA ARG A 645 -28.21 -13.98 5.25
C ARG A 645 -27.69 -14.55 6.57
N TRP A 646 -26.62 -13.96 7.12
CA TRP A 646 -25.89 -14.54 8.25
C TRP A 646 -25.85 -13.68 9.50
N ASN A 647 -26.28 -12.41 9.42
CA ASN A 647 -26.22 -11.43 10.51
C ASN A 647 -24.91 -11.53 11.35
N PRO A 648 -23.74 -11.42 10.69
CA PRO A 648 -22.48 -11.79 11.31
C PRO A 648 -22.00 -10.75 12.34
N ALA A 649 -21.19 -11.21 13.29
CA ALA A 649 -20.40 -10.32 14.13
C ALA A 649 -19.40 -9.50 13.31
N LYS A 650 -18.73 -10.15 12.36
CA LYS A 650 -17.79 -9.55 11.41
C LYS A 650 -17.80 -10.31 10.08
N ILE A 651 -17.54 -9.58 9.00
CA ILE A 651 -17.23 -10.08 7.67
C ILE A 651 -15.77 -9.74 7.39
N LEU A 652 -14.92 -10.75 7.23
CA LEU A 652 -13.50 -10.60 7.00
C LEU A 652 -13.21 -10.82 5.51
N TYR A 653 -12.73 -9.78 4.85
CA TYR A 653 -12.31 -9.81 3.45
C TYR A 653 -10.79 -9.97 3.39
N VAL A 654 -10.31 -11.16 3.04
CA VAL A 654 -8.88 -11.50 3.02
C VAL A 654 -8.34 -11.23 1.62
N VAL A 655 -7.95 -9.98 1.35
CA VAL A 655 -7.66 -9.49 -0.01
C VAL A 655 -6.37 -8.68 -0.04
N ASP A 656 -5.61 -8.76 -1.14
CA ASP A 656 -4.35 -8.04 -1.34
C ASP A 656 -4.44 -6.53 -1.01
N VAL A 657 -3.35 -5.99 -0.46
CA VAL A 657 -3.24 -4.58 -0.05
C VAL A 657 -3.53 -3.59 -1.17
N SER A 658 -3.38 -3.97 -2.45
CA SER A 658 -3.70 -3.07 -3.56
C SER A 658 -5.18 -2.71 -3.67
N GLN A 659 -6.08 -3.50 -3.08
CA GLN A 659 -7.50 -3.17 -3.00
C GLN A 659 -7.88 -2.34 -1.77
N LYS A 660 -6.90 -1.84 -1.00
CA LYS A 660 -7.17 -1.06 0.22
C LYS A 660 -8.07 0.16 -0.02
N MET A 661 -7.83 0.93 -1.08
CA MET A 661 -8.66 2.10 -1.38
C MET A 661 -10.10 1.70 -1.73
N HIS A 662 -10.26 0.60 -2.48
CA HIS A 662 -11.57 0.04 -2.82
C HIS A 662 -12.37 -0.34 -1.56
N PHE A 663 -11.77 -1.06 -0.61
CA PHE A 663 -12.45 -1.40 0.65
C PHE A 663 -12.74 -0.18 1.53
N ILE A 664 -11.88 0.84 1.52
CA ILE A 664 -12.17 2.12 2.19
C ILE A 664 -13.42 2.77 1.58
N GLN A 665 -13.48 2.85 0.25
CA GLN A 665 -14.63 3.41 -0.48
C GLN A 665 -15.90 2.58 -0.25
N LEU A 666 -15.78 1.24 -0.25
CA LEU A 666 -16.89 0.32 0.03
C LEU A 666 -17.45 0.57 1.43
N PHE A 667 -16.62 0.53 2.48
CA PHE A 667 -17.11 0.68 3.85
C PHE A 667 -17.63 2.09 4.16
N GLU A 668 -17.04 3.13 3.57
CA GLU A 668 -17.59 4.48 3.68
C GLU A 668 -18.92 4.60 2.92
N GLY A 669 -19.04 3.98 1.74
CA GLY A 669 -20.30 3.90 1.01
C GLY A 669 -21.38 3.15 1.80
N VAL A 670 -21.03 2.01 2.42
CA VAL A 670 -21.93 1.22 3.28
C VAL A 670 -22.43 2.07 4.44
N ARG A 671 -21.56 2.90 5.04
CA ARG A 671 -21.92 3.84 6.10
C ARG A 671 -22.89 4.92 5.61
N ARG A 672 -22.64 5.50 4.42
CA ARG A 672 -23.56 6.47 3.79
C ARG A 672 -24.92 5.85 3.46
N MET A 673 -24.95 4.58 3.05
CA MET A 673 -26.17 3.80 2.84
C MET A 673 -26.97 3.53 4.13
N GLY A 674 -26.40 3.85 5.31
CA GLY A 674 -27.03 3.62 6.61
C GLY A 674 -26.93 2.16 7.08
N TRP A 675 -26.00 1.38 6.51
CA TRP A 675 -25.75 -0.01 6.90
C TRP A 675 -24.60 -0.09 7.93
N GLU A 676 -24.47 -1.22 8.61
CA GLU A 676 -23.46 -1.43 9.67
C GLU A 676 -22.04 -1.65 9.10
N ALA A 677 -21.41 -0.61 8.56
CA ALA A 677 -20.08 -0.66 7.95
C ALA A 677 -18.99 -1.26 8.86
N ASP A 678 -19.10 -1.03 10.17
CA ASP A 678 -18.13 -1.54 11.16
C ASP A 678 -18.18 -3.08 11.30
N ARG A 679 -19.12 -3.76 10.63
CA ARG A 679 -19.15 -5.22 10.51
C ARG A 679 -18.17 -5.74 9.45
N GLY A 680 -17.80 -4.94 8.46
CA GLY A 680 -16.76 -5.28 7.49
C GLY A 680 -15.36 -5.07 8.04
N GLU A 681 -14.40 -5.87 7.60
CA GLU A 681 -12.97 -5.70 7.87
C GLU A 681 -12.15 -6.13 6.66
N HIS A 682 -11.24 -5.28 6.19
CA HIS A 682 -10.27 -5.64 5.15
C HIS A 682 -9.01 -6.21 5.81
N VAL A 683 -8.92 -7.54 5.82
CA VAL A 683 -7.72 -8.26 6.26
C VAL A 683 -6.73 -8.30 5.11
N TRP A 684 -5.92 -7.26 5.00
CA TRP A 684 -4.99 -7.13 3.88
C TRP A 684 -3.64 -7.82 4.14
N PHE A 685 -3.07 -8.34 3.06
CA PHE A 685 -1.73 -8.91 3.03
C PHE A 685 -0.88 -8.27 1.91
N GLY A 686 0.44 -8.36 2.03
CA GLY A 686 1.37 -7.84 1.02
C GLY A 686 1.51 -8.77 -0.19
N ARG A 687 2.08 -8.26 -1.29
CA ARG A 687 2.29 -9.05 -2.51
C ARG A 687 3.48 -10.00 -2.38
N MET A 688 3.38 -11.20 -2.97
CA MET A 688 4.51 -12.12 -3.09
C MET A 688 5.49 -11.61 -4.17
N SER A 689 6.79 -11.63 -3.87
CA SER A 689 7.87 -11.29 -4.79
C SER A 689 8.90 -12.42 -4.86
N MET A 690 9.47 -12.67 -6.04
CA MET A 690 10.60 -13.60 -6.19
C MET A 690 11.89 -12.92 -5.74
N LYS A 691 12.93 -13.73 -5.49
CA LYS A 691 14.27 -13.25 -5.11
C LYS A 691 14.90 -12.32 -6.16
N ASP A 692 14.56 -12.54 -7.44
CA ASP A 692 15.08 -11.80 -8.59
C ASP A 692 14.13 -10.71 -9.14
N GLY A 693 12.96 -10.49 -8.50
CA GLY A 693 11.97 -9.49 -8.96
C GLY A 693 10.50 -9.91 -8.85
N LYS A 694 9.59 -9.12 -9.43
CA LYS A 694 8.13 -9.39 -9.38
C LYS A 694 7.71 -10.52 -10.33
N MET A 695 6.76 -11.34 -9.87
CA MET A 695 5.95 -12.18 -10.77
C MET A 695 5.13 -11.28 -11.68
N SER A 696 5.28 -11.42 -13.01
CA SER A 696 4.44 -10.75 -14.01
C SER A 696 3.61 -11.79 -14.76
N THR A 697 2.29 -11.65 -14.70
CA THR A 697 1.34 -12.44 -15.49
C THR A 697 1.37 -12.07 -16.97
N ARG A 698 1.93 -10.91 -17.35
CA ARG A 698 1.99 -10.41 -18.74
C ARG A 698 3.15 -10.98 -19.57
N THR A 699 4.17 -11.57 -18.96
CA THR A 699 5.32 -12.17 -19.66
C THR A 699 5.25 -13.70 -19.76
N GLY A 700 4.15 -14.32 -19.33
CA GLY A 700 3.95 -15.78 -19.37
C GLY A 700 4.60 -16.56 -18.22
N ASN A 701 5.31 -15.91 -17.30
CA ASN A 701 5.91 -16.55 -16.12
C ASN A 701 4.97 -16.48 -14.89
N VAL A 702 3.74 -16.99 -15.03
CA VAL A 702 2.90 -17.25 -13.86
C VAL A 702 3.39 -18.54 -13.23
N ILE A 703 4.01 -18.43 -12.05
CA ILE A 703 4.36 -19.62 -11.29
C ILE A 703 3.06 -20.22 -10.77
N LEU A 704 2.79 -21.43 -11.20
CA LEU A 704 1.59 -22.15 -10.82
C LEU A 704 1.75 -22.69 -9.41
N LEU A 705 0.69 -22.64 -8.63
CA LEU A 705 0.73 -23.04 -7.23
C LEU A 705 0.99 -24.54 -7.06
N ASN A 706 0.43 -25.37 -7.94
CA ASN A 706 0.69 -26.81 -7.99
C ASN A 706 2.18 -27.14 -8.22
N GLU A 707 2.88 -26.37 -9.06
CA GLU A 707 4.32 -26.54 -9.30
C GLU A 707 5.14 -26.23 -8.05
N VAL A 708 4.79 -25.16 -7.32
CA VAL A 708 5.46 -24.80 -6.06
C VAL A 708 5.24 -25.87 -5.01
N ILE A 709 4.01 -26.36 -4.85
CA ILE A 709 3.70 -27.43 -3.90
C ILE A 709 4.50 -28.69 -4.25
N SER A 710 4.54 -29.05 -5.54
CA SER A 710 5.27 -30.22 -6.03
C SER A 710 6.78 -30.10 -5.82
N GLU A 711 7.38 -28.93 -6.08
CA GLU A 711 8.81 -28.72 -5.85
C GLU A 711 9.15 -28.69 -4.35
N ALA A 712 8.29 -28.08 -3.51
CA ALA A 712 8.47 -28.11 -2.06
C ALA A 712 8.46 -29.54 -1.51
N PHE A 713 7.53 -30.36 -1.99
CA PHE A 713 7.48 -31.80 -1.70
C PHE A 713 8.77 -32.51 -2.12
N ASN A 714 9.20 -32.33 -3.37
CA ASN A 714 10.40 -32.98 -3.90
C ASN A 714 11.68 -32.57 -3.16
N ARG A 715 11.77 -31.31 -2.70
CA ARG A 715 12.88 -30.85 -1.85
C ARG A 715 12.84 -31.49 -0.48
N ALA A 716 11.68 -31.53 0.18
CA ALA A 716 11.53 -32.17 1.48
C ALA A 716 11.89 -33.66 1.40
N ARG A 717 11.44 -34.36 0.35
CA ARG A 717 11.74 -35.77 0.09
C ARG A 717 13.25 -36.01 -0.04
N ARG A 718 13.95 -35.19 -0.83
CA ARG A 718 15.43 -35.26 -0.97
C ARG A 718 16.15 -35.09 0.37
N VAL A 719 15.75 -34.10 1.18
CA VAL A 719 16.36 -33.89 2.50
C VAL A 719 16.13 -35.07 3.45
N ILE A 720 14.94 -35.70 3.40
CA ILE A 720 14.63 -36.89 4.18
C ILE A 720 15.48 -38.08 3.71
N GLU A 721 15.61 -38.29 2.40
CA GLU A 721 16.44 -39.35 1.83
C GLU A 721 17.92 -39.20 2.21
N GLU A 722 18.44 -37.96 2.29
CA GLU A 722 19.82 -37.68 2.68
C GLU A 722 20.06 -37.86 4.19
N LYS A 723 19.18 -37.32 5.05
CA LYS A 723 19.42 -37.23 6.50
C LYS A 723 18.82 -38.37 7.30
N THR A 724 17.75 -38.99 6.80
CA THR A 724 17.01 -40.04 7.51
C THR A 724 16.48 -41.08 6.52
N PRO A 725 17.39 -41.80 5.82
CA PRO A 725 17.02 -42.73 4.75
C PRO A 725 16.14 -43.89 5.23
N ASP A 726 16.15 -44.23 6.51
CA ASP A 726 15.36 -45.35 7.06
C ASP A 726 13.99 -44.90 7.61
N LEU A 727 13.61 -43.64 7.40
CA LEU A 727 12.32 -43.12 7.85
C LEU A 727 11.17 -43.87 7.16
N LYS A 728 10.22 -44.38 7.96
CA LYS A 728 8.96 -44.95 7.46
C LYS A 728 8.02 -43.85 6.97
N ASP A 729 7.26 -44.12 5.90
CA ASP A 729 6.29 -43.20 5.28
C ASP A 729 6.89 -41.85 4.84
N LYS A 730 8.05 -41.89 4.16
CA LYS A 730 8.76 -40.70 3.66
C LYS A 730 7.87 -39.75 2.89
N GLU A 731 6.99 -40.26 2.03
CA GLU A 731 6.09 -39.44 1.21
C GLU A 731 5.13 -38.61 2.07
N ARG A 732 4.55 -39.21 3.13
CA ARG A 732 3.67 -38.49 4.06
C ARG A 732 4.43 -37.39 4.80
N VAL A 733 5.65 -37.68 5.26
CA VAL A 733 6.48 -36.71 5.97
C VAL A 733 6.97 -35.60 5.03
N ALA A 734 7.38 -35.94 3.81
CA ALA A 734 7.74 -34.97 2.77
C ALA A 734 6.56 -34.06 2.42
N GLY A 735 5.34 -34.62 2.34
CA GLY A 735 4.10 -33.86 2.23
C GLY A 735 3.91 -32.87 3.36
N ALA A 736 3.93 -33.35 4.61
CA ALA A 736 3.75 -32.50 5.78
C ALA A 736 4.81 -31.38 5.89
N VAL A 737 6.07 -31.69 5.64
CA VAL A 737 7.18 -30.72 5.68
C VAL A 737 7.10 -29.75 4.51
N GLY A 738 6.88 -30.24 3.29
CA GLY A 738 6.81 -29.42 2.08
C GLY A 738 5.63 -28.45 2.13
N ILE A 739 4.42 -28.96 2.38
CA ILE A 739 3.21 -28.13 2.51
C ILE A 739 3.32 -27.22 3.73
N GLY A 740 3.82 -27.72 4.86
CA GLY A 740 4.03 -26.93 6.06
C GLY A 740 5.05 -25.80 5.92
N ALA A 741 6.03 -25.93 5.01
CA ALA A 741 6.98 -24.87 4.69
C ALA A 741 6.45 -23.86 3.66
N VAL A 742 5.52 -24.27 2.80
CA VAL A 742 4.82 -23.38 1.85
C VAL A 742 3.81 -22.50 2.59
N LYS A 743 3.20 -23.02 3.66
CA LYS A 743 2.23 -22.31 4.51
C LYS A 743 2.92 -21.42 5.53
#